data_AF-A0A078GKE2-F1
#
_entry.id   AF-A0A078GKE2-F1
#
_cell.length_a   1.000
_cell.length_b   1.000
_cell.length_c   1.000
_cell.angle_alpha   90.00
_cell.angle_beta   90.00
_cell.angle_gamma   90.00
#
_symmetry.space_group_name_H-M   'P 1'
#
loop_
_entity.id
_entity.type
_entity.pdbx_description
1 polymer ?
#
loop_
_entity_poly.entity_id
_entity_poly.type
_entity_poly.pdbx_seq_one_letter_code
_entity_poly.pdbx_strand_id
1 'polypeptide(L)'
;MLVEECAVKQRSKESQLDEMMESMKKTQAELAQMETELERCRGEVTVEMRHLSRAQTLRRELDEENERKTRDLTLVQEKVVECGKVLKTRSLELTKTQGELGLKAKKLGHVKIDLERHRVEMSLEMDRAETRRRELDKEIERKTRDLTLVQDKVAESDKLLETRSLELTKTLCELDLKLEQLGQVKIDFSAEMEHLKRIQTRNRELEEGIERKRKDLAEVLDKTTECEKVLETRSLKLVSKEKELQELSLDLDLKEEVAKSLDKEMEETCQKTESKAKELEAIERMINERSGHCESVNSLIEEHTEELALKEKRHDEIREATLKLSVEIAFKENTLTERNKQVEEGEKKIQELNNTSEELIRQVFSINEAIRECTCELEAKRKQRDEVQSSITDLTAVLKSAEKKIQESLEDLKSTEEKQVKLKASLSEHEKGVELREKELIAREEKINEQDKKLQLAKQELAKWVEDYEVKAKQLVALTPLDKPIGNSRKRGRHDAESLSQSFDHVLTSCTTGQENTYNFENERSPDKFKIDQIWAVYSDNDKGMPRKYAQIKKIDTSPEFKLHVATLVLYRPPPPNLMPHPVCCGRFKLKIGKAEVLEPSSFSHEVKALKTSVNRFEVYPRKGEVWALYKNWNITDCADGSEEEELEIVEIVETDEQSIQAMLLTAKVFNQVLYGRCLESKAGVLDIPKTEVNRFSHQIPAFRRDRRAARSGDCEWWELDSKAVLDLNSKNP
;
A
#
# COMPACT_ATOMS: atom_id res chain seq x y z
N MET A 1 -90.08 10.34 60.58
CA MET A 1 -89.36 11.61 60.38
C MET A 1 -87.88 11.50 60.71
N LEU A 2 -87.42 11.60 61.97
CA LEU A 2 -85.99 11.76 62.30
C LEU A 2 -85.06 10.67 61.71
N VAL A 3 -85.50 9.41 61.67
CA VAL A 3 -84.74 8.30 61.06
C VAL A 3 -84.62 8.46 59.54
N GLU A 4 -85.68 8.87 58.86
CA GLU A 4 -85.69 9.07 57.41
C GLU A 4 -84.87 10.31 57.00
N GLU A 5 -84.99 11.40 57.76
CA GLU A 5 -84.22 12.63 57.53
C GLU A 5 -82.70 12.38 57.71
N CYS A 6 -82.33 11.53 58.68
CA CYS A 6 -80.97 11.01 58.84
C CYS A 6 -80.55 10.12 57.65
N ALA A 7 -81.38 9.15 57.24
CA ALA A 7 -81.11 8.24 56.13
C ALA A 7 -81.07 8.92 54.73
N VAL A 8 -81.69 10.09 54.59
CA VAL A 8 -81.54 10.96 53.40
C VAL A 8 -80.23 11.74 53.46
N LYS A 9 -79.87 12.32 54.62
CA LYS A 9 -78.56 12.99 54.81
C LYS A 9 -77.38 12.04 54.61
N GLN A 10 -77.50 10.79 55.07
CA GLN A 10 -76.49 9.75 54.86
C GLN A 10 -76.34 9.42 53.38
N ARG A 11 -77.42 9.09 52.66
CA ARG A 11 -77.36 8.82 51.20
C ARG A 11 -76.84 10.00 50.39
N SER A 12 -77.13 11.23 50.80
CA SER A 12 -76.55 12.43 50.18
C SER A 12 -75.04 12.55 50.40
N LYS A 13 -74.52 12.13 51.55
CA LYS A 13 -73.08 12.11 51.87
C LYS A 13 -72.35 10.95 51.18
N GLU A 14 -72.99 9.78 51.09
CA GLU A 14 -72.50 8.63 50.34
C GLU A 14 -72.38 8.98 48.85
N SER A 15 -73.42 9.57 48.24
CA SER A 15 -73.36 10.05 46.85
C SER A 15 -72.26 11.11 46.60
N GLN A 16 -72.00 12.00 47.55
CA GLN A 16 -70.90 12.98 47.45
C GLN A 16 -69.52 12.32 47.59
N LEU A 17 -69.42 11.28 48.43
CA LEU A 17 -68.20 10.50 48.59
C LEU A 17 -67.92 9.67 47.33
N ASP A 18 -68.94 9.09 46.71
CA ASP A 18 -68.83 8.36 45.45
C ASP A 18 -68.43 9.27 44.27
N GLU A 19 -69.03 10.46 44.13
CA GLU A 19 -68.57 11.46 43.13
C GLU A 19 -67.09 11.85 43.35
N MET A 20 -66.67 12.06 44.59
CA MET A 20 -65.30 12.42 44.93
C MET A 20 -64.33 11.25 44.68
N MET A 21 -64.74 10.01 44.99
CA MET A 21 -63.98 8.80 44.72
C MET A 21 -63.81 8.55 43.21
N GLU A 22 -64.85 8.74 42.40
CA GLU A 22 -64.76 8.55 40.94
C GLU A 22 -63.93 9.65 40.27
N SER A 23 -64.05 10.90 40.77
CA SER A 23 -63.16 12.00 40.38
C SER A 23 -61.69 11.68 40.70
N MET A 24 -61.41 11.15 41.90
CA MET A 24 -60.06 10.75 42.33
C MET A 24 -59.51 9.57 41.51
N LYS A 25 -60.33 8.56 41.18
CA LYS A 25 -59.93 7.47 40.27
C LYS A 25 -59.61 8.02 38.87
N LYS A 26 -60.39 8.97 38.37
CA LYS A 26 -60.16 9.59 37.04
C LYS A 26 -58.84 10.34 37.00
N THR A 27 -58.55 11.20 37.98
CA THR A 27 -57.26 11.92 38.04
C THR A 27 -56.08 11.00 38.30
N GLN A 28 -56.27 9.90 39.06
CA GLN A 28 -55.26 8.87 39.25
C GLN A 28 -54.98 8.07 37.95
N ALA A 29 -55.99 7.83 37.12
CA ALA A 29 -55.82 7.22 35.80
C ALA A 29 -55.13 8.17 34.80
N GLU A 30 -55.47 9.46 34.82
CA GLU A 30 -54.82 10.50 34.01
C GLU A 30 -53.35 10.70 34.41
N LEU A 31 -53.03 10.64 35.71
CA LEU A 31 -51.65 10.60 36.20
C LEU A 31 -50.89 9.35 35.73
N ALA A 32 -51.48 8.16 35.88
CA ALA A 32 -50.85 6.92 35.41
C ALA A 32 -50.59 6.92 33.89
N GLN A 33 -51.49 7.50 33.09
CA GLN A 33 -51.25 7.71 31.67
C GLN A 33 -50.06 8.64 31.43
N MET A 34 -50.02 9.81 32.09
CA MET A 34 -48.88 10.74 31.97
C MET A 34 -47.55 10.12 32.42
N GLU A 35 -47.54 9.26 33.44
CA GLU A 35 -46.33 8.52 33.83
C GLU A 35 -45.87 7.56 32.73
N THR A 36 -46.79 6.82 32.09
CA THR A 36 -46.42 5.94 30.96
C THR A 36 -45.95 6.71 29.72
N GLU A 37 -46.52 7.88 29.45
CA GLU A 37 -46.08 8.74 28.34
C GLU A 37 -44.73 9.40 28.63
N LEU A 38 -44.47 9.84 29.88
CA LEU A 38 -43.17 10.35 30.31
C LEU A 38 -42.08 9.27 30.20
N GLU A 39 -42.35 8.04 30.61
CA GLU A 39 -41.36 6.97 30.54
C GLU A 39 -41.12 6.47 29.10
N ARG A 40 -42.15 6.51 28.23
CA ARG A 40 -41.97 6.35 26.77
C ARG A 40 -41.03 7.43 26.20
N CYS A 41 -41.30 8.70 26.50
CA CYS A 41 -40.46 9.82 26.07
C CYS A 41 -39.03 9.72 26.64
N ARG A 42 -38.86 9.28 27.89
CA ARG A 42 -37.53 8.99 28.48
C ARG A 42 -36.83 7.89 27.68
N GLY A 43 -37.53 6.82 27.35
CA GLY A 43 -37.03 5.73 26.49
C GLY A 43 -36.50 6.26 25.16
N GLU A 44 -37.32 7.02 24.43
CA GLU A 44 -36.99 7.64 23.15
C GLU A 44 -35.75 8.57 23.25
N VAL A 45 -35.68 9.43 24.27
CA VAL A 45 -34.51 10.28 24.53
C VAL A 45 -33.24 9.45 24.78
N THR A 46 -33.32 8.33 25.52
CA THR A 46 -32.13 7.45 25.68
C THR A 46 -31.73 6.76 24.38
N VAL A 47 -32.65 6.51 23.46
CA VAL A 47 -32.34 5.95 22.14
C VAL A 47 -31.60 6.99 21.31
N GLU A 48 -32.14 8.20 21.17
CA GLU A 48 -31.47 9.29 20.43
C GLU A 48 -30.11 9.67 21.02
N MET A 49 -29.97 9.68 22.36
CA MET A 49 -28.67 9.91 23.01
C MET A 49 -27.62 8.85 22.65
N ARG A 50 -28.04 7.59 22.40
CA ARG A 50 -27.15 6.53 21.86
C ARG A 50 -26.85 6.73 20.38
N HIS A 51 -27.81 7.18 19.57
CA HIS A 51 -27.59 7.49 18.15
C HIS A 51 -26.62 8.66 17.97
N LEU A 52 -26.80 9.76 18.71
CA LEU A 52 -25.89 10.89 18.75
C LEU A 52 -24.48 10.47 19.19
N SER A 53 -24.36 9.63 20.22
CA SER A 53 -23.07 9.11 20.69
C SER A 53 -22.34 8.30 19.60
N ARG A 54 -23.07 7.48 18.84
CA ARG A 54 -22.52 6.72 17.70
C ARG A 54 -22.10 7.65 16.55
N ALA A 55 -22.93 8.64 16.21
CA ALA A 55 -22.64 9.61 15.15
C ALA A 55 -21.41 10.48 15.48
N GLN A 56 -21.22 10.87 16.76
CA GLN A 56 -20.02 11.58 17.21
C GLN A 56 -18.75 10.72 17.09
N THR A 57 -18.84 9.41 17.36
CA THR A 57 -17.69 8.51 17.21
C THR A 57 -17.33 8.28 15.74
N LEU A 58 -18.31 7.99 14.88
CA LEU A 58 -18.11 7.90 13.42
C LEU A 58 -17.54 9.20 12.82
N ARG A 59 -17.92 10.37 13.37
CA ARG A 59 -17.32 11.65 12.95
C ARG A 59 -15.83 11.73 13.31
N ARG A 60 -15.43 11.37 14.54
CA ARG A 60 -13.99 11.33 14.91
C ARG A 60 -13.19 10.37 14.04
N GLU A 61 -13.73 9.17 13.77
CA GLU A 61 -13.09 8.18 12.89
C GLU A 61 -12.87 8.74 11.47
N LEU A 62 -13.84 9.51 10.94
CA LEU A 62 -13.74 10.20 9.66
C LEU A 62 -12.76 11.38 9.69
N ASP A 63 -12.71 12.14 10.79
CA ASP A 63 -11.76 13.24 10.97
C ASP A 63 -10.31 12.70 11.05
N GLU A 64 -10.07 11.61 11.79
CA GLU A 64 -8.79 10.90 11.84
C GLU A 64 -8.39 10.28 10.48
N GLU A 65 -9.38 9.81 9.70
CA GLU A 65 -9.20 9.34 8.31
C GLU A 65 -8.78 10.49 7.37
N ASN A 66 -9.39 11.66 7.52
CA ASN A 66 -9.04 12.85 6.76
C ASN A 66 -7.64 13.39 7.13
N GLU A 67 -7.29 13.41 8.42
CA GLU A 67 -5.94 13.79 8.86
C GLU A 67 -4.86 12.82 8.36
N ARG A 68 -5.14 11.51 8.34
CA ARG A 68 -4.24 10.51 7.73
C ARG A 68 -4.04 10.80 6.24
N LYS A 69 -5.13 10.90 5.46
CA LYS A 69 -5.07 11.18 4.02
C LYS A 69 -4.41 12.51 3.68
N THR A 70 -4.58 13.53 4.51
CA THR A 70 -3.92 14.84 4.33
C THR A 70 -2.41 14.74 4.51
N ARG A 71 -1.94 13.97 5.50
CA ARG A 71 -0.50 13.67 5.68
C ARG A 71 0.06 12.85 4.53
N ASP A 72 -0.66 11.82 4.09
CA ASP A 72 -0.24 10.97 2.96
C ASP A 72 -0.16 11.78 1.65
N LEU A 73 -1.13 12.65 1.39
CA LEU A 73 -1.12 13.57 0.23
C LEU A 73 0.08 14.53 0.27
N THR A 74 0.39 15.07 1.45
CA THR A 74 1.54 15.99 1.64
C THR A 74 2.85 15.28 1.32
N LEU A 75 3.05 14.05 1.85
CA LEU A 75 4.23 13.22 1.57
C LEU A 75 4.36 12.87 0.08
N VAL A 76 3.24 12.59 -0.60
CA VAL A 76 3.22 12.38 -2.06
C VAL A 76 3.62 13.65 -2.81
N GLN A 77 3.17 14.83 -2.40
CA GLN A 77 3.57 16.10 -3.03
C GLN A 77 5.07 16.40 -2.83
N GLU A 78 5.64 16.13 -1.64
CA GLU A 78 7.08 16.23 -1.39
C GLU A 78 7.88 15.28 -2.30
N LYS A 79 7.44 14.01 -2.42
CA LYS A 79 8.08 13.02 -3.30
C LYS A 79 7.95 13.37 -4.79
N VAL A 80 6.84 13.99 -5.22
CA VAL A 80 6.70 14.52 -6.59
C VAL A 80 7.67 15.67 -6.85
N VAL A 81 7.86 16.58 -5.88
CA VAL A 81 8.87 17.66 -5.97
C VAL A 81 10.29 17.11 -6.01
N GLU A 82 10.59 16.05 -5.25
CA GLU A 82 11.88 15.35 -5.29
C GLU A 82 12.14 14.68 -6.65
N CYS A 83 11.18 13.90 -7.17
CA CYS A 83 11.24 13.34 -8.52
C CYS A 83 11.45 14.43 -9.60
N GLY A 84 10.82 15.59 -9.45
CA GLY A 84 11.03 16.75 -10.33
C GLY A 84 12.46 17.30 -10.32
N LYS A 85 13.18 17.21 -9.19
CA LYS A 85 14.61 17.56 -9.09
C LYS A 85 15.48 16.51 -9.82
N VAL A 86 15.22 15.22 -9.58
CA VAL A 86 15.95 14.10 -10.20
C VAL A 86 15.78 14.08 -11.73
N LEU A 87 14.57 14.37 -12.23
CA LEU A 87 14.33 14.51 -13.68
C LEU A 87 15.09 15.71 -14.28
N LYS A 88 15.23 16.83 -13.53
CA LYS A 88 16.02 17.99 -13.98
C LYS A 88 17.52 17.69 -14.05
N THR A 89 18.10 17.04 -13.04
CA THR A 89 19.54 16.69 -13.06
C THR A 89 19.84 15.69 -14.17
N ARG A 90 19.04 14.62 -14.30
CA ARG A 90 19.21 13.60 -15.35
C ARG A 90 19.03 14.16 -16.77
N SER A 91 18.19 15.17 -16.95
CA SER A 91 18.04 15.91 -18.22
C SER A 91 19.28 16.77 -18.55
N LEU A 92 19.91 17.38 -17.54
CA LEU A 92 21.19 18.09 -17.70
C LEU A 92 22.32 17.13 -18.10
N GLU A 93 22.37 15.94 -17.51
CA GLU A 93 23.33 14.89 -17.86
C GLU A 93 23.11 14.34 -19.27
N LEU A 94 21.85 14.16 -19.68
CA LEU A 94 21.50 13.73 -21.04
C LEU A 94 21.95 14.75 -22.09
N THR A 95 21.69 16.05 -21.86
CA THR A 95 22.12 17.11 -22.78
C THR A 95 23.65 17.25 -22.83
N LYS A 96 24.35 17.10 -21.69
CA LYS A 96 25.82 17.03 -21.65
C LYS A 96 26.37 15.85 -22.47
N THR A 97 25.89 14.64 -22.22
CA THR A 97 26.36 13.42 -22.90
C THR A 97 26.03 13.43 -24.39
N GLN A 98 24.90 14.00 -24.80
CA GLN A 98 24.57 14.23 -26.22
C GLN A 98 25.53 15.23 -26.88
N GLY A 99 25.97 16.27 -26.16
CA GLY A 99 27.04 17.17 -26.60
C GLY A 99 28.39 16.47 -26.79
N GLU A 100 28.78 15.62 -25.83
CA GLU A 100 30.00 14.80 -25.94
C GLU A 100 29.95 13.81 -27.11
N LEU A 101 28.78 13.20 -27.36
CA LEU A 101 28.55 12.35 -28.54
C LEU A 101 28.66 13.14 -29.85
N GLY A 102 28.14 14.39 -29.90
CA GLY A 102 28.32 15.29 -31.04
C GLY A 102 29.80 15.61 -31.33
N LEU A 103 30.62 15.77 -30.29
CA LEU A 103 32.07 15.95 -30.44
C LEU A 103 32.77 14.65 -30.91
N LYS A 104 32.36 13.49 -30.39
CA LYS A 104 32.88 12.18 -30.82
C LYS A 104 32.52 11.89 -32.29
N ALA A 105 31.30 12.20 -32.71
CA ALA A 105 30.86 12.08 -34.11
C ALA A 105 31.67 12.97 -35.05
N LYS A 106 31.94 14.24 -34.65
CA LYS A 106 32.85 15.11 -35.41
C LYS A 106 34.25 14.52 -35.53
N LYS A 107 34.83 13.98 -34.44
CA LYS A 107 36.15 13.31 -34.50
C LYS A 107 36.15 12.09 -35.44
N LEU A 108 35.12 11.25 -35.37
CA LEU A 108 34.97 10.09 -36.26
C LEU A 108 34.86 10.51 -37.74
N GLY A 109 34.20 11.64 -38.03
CA GLY A 109 34.15 12.24 -39.37
C GLY A 109 35.52 12.61 -39.93
N HIS A 110 36.42 13.18 -39.11
CA HIS A 110 37.80 13.48 -39.53
C HIS A 110 38.56 12.19 -39.80
N VAL A 111 38.50 11.20 -38.89
CA VAL A 111 39.14 9.89 -39.08
C VAL A 111 38.66 9.19 -40.35
N LYS A 112 37.37 9.29 -40.70
CA LYS A 112 36.85 8.76 -41.97
C LYS A 112 37.44 9.45 -43.20
N ILE A 113 37.61 10.78 -43.16
CA ILE A 113 38.25 11.55 -44.24
C ILE A 113 39.75 11.20 -44.35
N ASP A 114 40.44 11.06 -43.22
CA ASP A 114 41.85 10.68 -43.18
C ASP A 114 42.07 9.25 -43.72
N LEU A 115 41.24 8.28 -43.31
CA LEU A 115 41.30 6.90 -43.83
C LEU A 115 41.07 6.85 -45.35
N GLU A 116 40.08 7.58 -45.87
CA GLU A 116 39.78 7.57 -47.30
C GLU A 116 40.87 8.29 -48.11
N ARG A 117 41.54 9.30 -47.54
CA ARG A 117 42.76 9.89 -48.11
C ARG A 117 43.88 8.84 -48.23
N HIS A 118 44.18 8.13 -47.15
CA HIS A 118 45.18 7.06 -47.17
C HIS A 118 44.82 5.95 -48.16
N ARG A 119 43.53 5.62 -48.35
CA ARG A 119 43.08 4.65 -49.36
C ARG A 119 43.41 5.11 -50.78
N VAL A 120 43.18 6.39 -51.10
CA VAL A 120 43.53 6.98 -52.40
C VAL A 120 45.05 7.04 -52.59
N GLU A 121 45.80 7.44 -51.56
CA GLU A 121 47.28 7.49 -51.60
C GLU A 121 47.90 6.10 -51.80
N MET A 122 47.40 5.06 -51.12
CA MET A 122 47.83 3.67 -51.34
C MET A 122 47.48 3.17 -52.75
N SER A 123 46.30 3.52 -53.29
CA SER A 123 45.95 3.17 -54.67
C SER A 123 46.93 3.79 -55.67
N LEU A 124 47.27 5.07 -55.48
CA LEU A 124 48.20 5.79 -56.37
C LEU A 124 49.64 5.26 -56.28
N GLU A 125 50.12 4.82 -55.12
CA GLU A 125 51.44 4.19 -55.03
C GLU A 125 51.44 2.74 -55.55
N MET A 126 50.33 2.02 -55.41
CA MET A 126 50.12 0.73 -56.07
C MET A 126 50.17 0.89 -57.60
N ASP A 127 49.47 1.87 -58.17
CA ASP A 127 49.49 2.17 -59.61
C ASP A 127 50.90 2.55 -60.12
N ARG A 128 51.71 3.23 -59.29
CA ARG A 128 53.13 3.54 -59.59
C ARG A 128 54.01 2.29 -59.54
N ALA A 129 53.87 1.45 -58.51
CA ALA A 129 54.62 0.20 -58.39
C ALA A 129 54.26 -0.79 -59.52
N GLU A 130 52.98 -0.90 -59.83
CA GLU A 130 52.40 -1.62 -60.97
C GLU A 130 52.99 -1.13 -62.31
N THR A 131 53.16 0.18 -62.48
CA THR A 131 53.79 0.77 -63.67
C THR A 131 55.28 0.45 -63.75
N ARG A 132 56.04 0.65 -62.65
CA ARG A 132 57.47 0.28 -62.57
C ARG A 132 57.70 -1.20 -62.87
N ARG A 133 56.82 -2.10 -62.40
CA ARG A 133 56.89 -3.54 -62.69
C ARG A 133 56.81 -3.80 -64.20
N ARG A 134 55.80 -3.24 -64.88
CA ARG A 134 55.63 -3.34 -66.35
C ARG A 134 56.78 -2.73 -67.15
N GLU A 135 57.59 -1.84 -66.57
CA GLU A 135 58.80 -1.30 -67.19
C GLU A 135 59.98 -2.27 -67.04
N LEU A 136 60.14 -2.87 -65.86
CA LEU A 136 61.12 -3.92 -65.59
C LEU A 136 60.83 -5.19 -66.41
N ASP A 137 59.57 -5.61 -66.52
CA ASP A 137 59.15 -6.76 -67.34
C ASP A 137 59.62 -6.58 -68.81
N LYS A 138 59.47 -5.38 -69.37
CA LYS A 138 59.92 -5.02 -70.73
C LYS A 138 61.44 -4.87 -70.87
N GLU A 139 62.17 -4.66 -69.78
CA GLU A 139 63.63 -4.73 -69.77
C GLU A 139 64.08 -6.18 -69.76
N ILE A 140 63.48 -7.03 -68.92
CA ILE A 140 63.73 -8.48 -68.87
C ILE A 140 63.44 -9.10 -70.24
N GLU A 141 62.29 -8.83 -70.86
CA GLU A 141 61.96 -9.30 -72.22
C GLU A 141 62.98 -8.89 -73.29
N ARG A 142 63.66 -7.73 -73.13
CA ARG A 142 64.75 -7.31 -74.02
C ARG A 142 66.04 -8.07 -73.71
N LYS A 143 66.44 -8.13 -72.44
CA LYS A 143 67.63 -8.88 -72.00
C LYS A 143 67.56 -10.36 -72.33
N THR A 144 66.40 -11.00 -72.20
CA THR A 144 66.19 -12.39 -72.61
C THR A 144 66.40 -12.58 -74.12
N ARG A 145 65.90 -11.66 -74.96
CA ARG A 145 66.11 -11.71 -76.41
C ARG A 145 67.56 -11.47 -76.81
N ASP A 146 68.21 -10.49 -76.17
CA ASP A 146 69.65 -10.22 -76.36
C ASP A 146 70.48 -11.45 -75.97
N LEU A 147 70.14 -12.12 -74.86
CA LEU A 147 70.80 -13.33 -74.39
C LEU A 147 70.60 -14.52 -75.36
N THR A 148 69.39 -14.74 -75.88
CA THR A 148 69.17 -15.80 -76.89
C THR A 148 69.99 -15.55 -78.16
N LEU A 149 70.11 -14.30 -78.61
CA LEU A 149 70.95 -13.94 -79.77
C LEU A 149 72.45 -14.16 -79.51
N VAL A 150 72.91 -14.06 -78.26
CA VAL A 150 74.27 -14.42 -77.86
C VAL A 150 74.44 -15.95 -77.85
N GLN A 151 73.47 -16.69 -77.30
CA GLN A 151 73.49 -18.16 -77.28
C GLN A 151 73.52 -18.77 -78.69
N ASP A 152 72.72 -18.24 -79.62
CA ASP A 152 72.73 -18.67 -81.03
C ASP A 152 74.11 -18.48 -81.68
N LYS A 153 74.78 -17.35 -81.41
CA LYS A 153 76.13 -17.05 -81.92
C LYS A 153 77.24 -17.90 -81.30
N VAL A 154 77.09 -18.29 -80.03
CA VAL A 154 77.97 -19.28 -79.40
C VAL A 154 77.79 -20.63 -80.10
N ALA A 155 76.54 -21.09 -80.28
CA ALA A 155 76.25 -22.35 -80.96
C ALA A 155 76.62 -22.36 -82.47
N GLU A 156 76.73 -21.20 -83.13
CA GLU A 156 77.34 -21.06 -84.46
C GLU A 156 78.87 -21.17 -84.39
N SER A 157 79.50 -20.50 -83.42
CA SER A 157 80.95 -20.52 -83.19
C SER A 157 81.46 -21.93 -82.84
N ASP A 158 80.71 -22.68 -82.03
CA ASP A 158 81.05 -24.05 -81.65
C ASP A 158 81.05 -25.00 -82.86
N LYS A 159 80.09 -24.86 -83.77
CA LYS A 159 80.05 -25.62 -85.05
C LYS A 159 81.23 -25.26 -85.96
N LEU A 160 81.66 -24.01 -85.96
CA LEU A 160 82.86 -23.56 -86.70
C LEU A 160 84.16 -24.09 -86.08
N LEU A 161 84.21 -24.28 -84.75
CA LEU A 161 85.32 -24.94 -84.06
C LEU A 161 85.33 -26.45 -84.33
N GLU A 162 84.17 -27.12 -84.25
CA GLU A 162 84.04 -28.57 -84.46
C GLU A 162 84.40 -28.98 -85.89
N THR A 163 83.88 -28.25 -86.90
CA THR A 163 84.25 -28.47 -88.32
C THR A 163 85.74 -28.27 -88.55
N ARG A 164 86.36 -27.23 -87.97
CA ARG A 164 87.79 -26.96 -88.12
C ARG A 164 88.68 -27.94 -87.36
N SER A 165 88.21 -28.48 -86.24
CA SER A 165 88.86 -29.60 -85.53
C SER A 165 88.90 -30.85 -86.41
N LEU A 166 87.80 -31.13 -87.12
CA LEU A 166 87.70 -32.26 -88.05
C LEU A 166 88.56 -32.07 -89.33
N GLU A 167 88.76 -30.84 -89.80
CA GLU A 167 89.77 -30.52 -90.82
C GLU A 167 91.20 -30.77 -90.33
N LEU A 168 91.57 -30.26 -89.14
CA LEU A 168 92.89 -30.48 -88.56
C LEU A 168 93.19 -31.97 -88.36
N THR A 169 92.21 -32.74 -87.90
CA THR A 169 92.29 -34.20 -87.74
C THR A 169 92.61 -34.90 -89.07
N LYS A 170 91.99 -34.50 -90.19
CA LYS A 170 92.33 -35.02 -91.52
C LYS A 170 93.77 -34.68 -91.92
N THR A 171 94.22 -33.44 -91.70
CA THR A 171 95.59 -33.03 -92.05
C THR A 171 96.66 -33.75 -91.23
N LEU A 172 96.35 -34.16 -89.99
CA LEU A 172 97.22 -35.03 -89.19
C LEU A 172 97.33 -36.43 -89.81
N CYS A 173 96.20 -37.07 -90.16
CA CYS A 173 96.21 -38.38 -90.83
C CYS A 173 96.96 -38.36 -92.17
N GLU A 174 96.89 -37.26 -92.93
CA GLU A 174 97.67 -37.09 -94.18
C GLU A 174 99.18 -36.92 -93.94
N LEU A 175 99.61 -36.47 -92.76
CA LEU A 175 101.02 -36.34 -92.39
C LEU A 175 101.59 -37.67 -91.89
N ASP A 176 100.86 -38.41 -91.06
CA ASP A 176 101.27 -39.75 -90.61
C ASP A 176 101.48 -40.71 -91.79
N LEU A 177 100.56 -40.68 -92.77
CA LEU A 177 100.64 -41.51 -93.97
C LEU A 177 101.85 -41.14 -94.87
N LYS A 178 102.34 -39.89 -94.80
CA LYS A 178 103.60 -39.46 -95.44
C LYS A 178 104.85 -39.82 -94.62
N LEU A 179 104.73 -39.92 -93.29
CA LEU A 179 105.79 -40.42 -92.42
C LEU A 179 106.07 -41.91 -92.68
N GLU A 180 105.04 -42.73 -92.88
CA GLU A 180 105.21 -44.14 -93.29
C GLU A 180 105.89 -44.26 -94.67
N GLN A 181 105.53 -43.41 -95.64
CA GLN A 181 106.19 -43.37 -96.96
C GLN A 181 107.68 -43.00 -96.87
N LEU A 182 108.07 -42.10 -95.96
CA LEU A 182 109.48 -41.81 -95.66
C LEU A 182 110.19 -42.97 -94.95
N GLY A 183 109.45 -43.80 -94.20
CA GLY A 183 109.96 -45.04 -93.62
C GLY A 183 110.43 -46.05 -94.68
N GLN A 184 109.69 -46.19 -95.78
CA GLN A 184 110.00 -47.16 -96.83
C GLN A 184 111.30 -46.85 -97.59
N VAL A 185 111.60 -45.56 -97.84
CA VAL A 185 112.83 -45.10 -98.52
C VAL A 185 114.11 -45.43 -97.72
N LYS A 186 113.99 -45.73 -96.42
CA LYS A 186 115.12 -46.07 -95.54
C LYS A 186 115.66 -47.50 -95.73
N ILE A 187 114.91 -48.37 -96.41
CA ILE A 187 115.24 -49.80 -96.55
C ILE A 187 116.19 -50.04 -97.75
N ASP A 188 116.01 -49.31 -98.85
CA ASP A 188 116.81 -49.51 -100.08
C ASP A 188 118.28 -49.04 -99.94
N PHE A 189 118.62 -48.27 -98.89
CA PHE A 189 119.98 -47.81 -98.63
C PHE A 189 120.92 -48.89 -98.04
N SER A 190 120.44 -50.14 -97.89
CA SER A 190 121.18 -51.23 -97.24
C SER A 190 121.87 -52.21 -98.21
N ALA A 191 121.77 -52.01 -99.54
CA ALA A 191 122.20 -53.00 -100.54
C ALA A 191 123.52 -52.68 -101.28
N GLU A 192 123.95 -51.41 -101.38
CA GLU A 192 125.11 -51.01 -102.21
C GLU A 192 126.42 -50.80 -101.41
N MET A 193 126.57 -51.40 -100.24
CA MET A 193 127.77 -51.25 -99.39
C MET A 193 128.90 -52.26 -99.67
N GLU A 194 128.89 -52.95 -100.82
CA GLU A 194 129.97 -53.89 -101.25
C GLU A 194 130.55 -53.60 -102.66
N HIS A 195 130.82 -52.33 -102.95
CA HIS A 195 131.86 -51.95 -103.93
C HIS A 195 132.90 -50.96 -103.37
N LEU A 196 132.98 -50.90 -102.04
CA LEU A 196 133.75 -49.91 -101.27
C LEU A 196 135.26 -50.26 -101.23
N LYS A 197 135.95 -50.23 -102.37
CA LYS A 197 137.42 -50.43 -102.41
C LYS A 197 138.22 -49.94 -103.63
N ARG A 198 137.60 -49.44 -104.71
CA ARG A 198 138.32 -49.30 -105.99
C ARG A 198 138.91 -47.92 -106.34
N ILE A 199 138.16 -46.81 -106.29
CA ILE A 199 138.61 -45.48 -106.79
C ILE A 199 137.89 -44.33 -106.04
N GLN A 200 138.10 -44.05 -104.75
CA GLN A 200 139.26 -43.36 -104.14
C GLN A 200 139.90 -42.18 -104.92
N THR A 201 139.28 -41.66 -105.98
CA THR A 201 139.81 -40.50 -106.74
C THR A 201 138.72 -39.51 -107.21
N ARG A 202 137.54 -39.55 -106.58
CA ARG A 202 136.41 -38.63 -106.87
C ARG A 202 136.00 -37.70 -105.72
N ASN A 203 136.64 -37.81 -104.55
CA ASN A 203 136.32 -37.04 -103.35
C ASN A 203 136.65 -35.52 -103.42
N ARG A 204 136.88 -34.95 -104.61
CA ARG A 204 137.06 -33.52 -104.85
C ARG A 204 135.78 -32.81 -105.32
N GLU A 205 134.76 -33.57 -105.73
CA GLU A 205 133.45 -33.03 -106.20
C GLU A 205 132.42 -32.89 -105.07
N LEU A 206 132.76 -33.31 -103.85
CA LEU A 206 131.84 -33.40 -102.71
C LEU A 206 131.82 -32.14 -101.82
N GLU A 207 132.94 -31.42 -101.72
CA GLU A 207 133.07 -30.24 -100.86
C GLU A 207 132.25 -29.04 -101.40
N GLU A 208 132.16 -28.89 -102.72
CA GLU A 208 131.30 -27.90 -103.40
C GLU A 208 129.78 -28.18 -103.23
N GLY A 209 129.40 -29.33 -102.67
CA GLY A 209 128.02 -29.67 -102.32
C GLY A 209 127.58 -29.18 -100.94
N ILE A 210 128.52 -29.06 -99.99
CA ILE A 210 128.22 -28.76 -98.58
C ILE A 210 127.87 -27.28 -98.40
N GLU A 211 128.58 -26.38 -99.09
CA GLU A 211 128.40 -24.94 -98.90
C GLU A 211 127.05 -24.41 -99.44
N ARG A 212 126.46 -25.09 -100.44
CA ARG A 212 125.09 -24.77 -100.90
C ARG A 212 124.05 -25.12 -99.83
N LYS A 213 124.11 -26.30 -99.21
CA LYS A 213 123.15 -26.72 -98.18
C LYS A 213 123.21 -25.88 -96.90
N ARG A 214 124.33 -25.19 -96.63
CA ARG A 214 124.41 -24.20 -95.54
C ARG A 214 123.57 -22.96 -95.79
N LYS A 215 123.39 -22.55 -97.05
CA LYS A 215 122.58 -21.39 -97.42
C LYS A 215 121.08 -21.66 -97.21
N ASP A 216 120.62 -22.82 -97.65
CA ASP A 216 119.20 -23.21 -97.57
C ASP A 216 118.73 -23.35 -96.10
N LEU A 217 119.63 -23.76 -95.19
CA LEU A 217 119.31 -23.91 -93.77
C LEU A 217 119.06 -22.58 -93.04
N ALA A 218 119.63 -21.47 -93.53
CA ALA A 218 119.48 -20.16 -92.91
C ALA A 218 118.07 -19.57 -93.10
N GLU A 219 117.44 -19.83 -94.25
CA GLU A 219 116.08 -19.34 -94.56
C GLU A 219 114.99 -20.04 -93.72
N VAL A 220 115.26 -21.26 -93.25
CA VAL A 220 114.35 -22.02 -92.37
C VAL A 220 114.37 -21.47 -90.94
N LEU A 221 115.55 -21.06 -90.45
CA LEU A 221 115.69 -20.45 -89.12
C LEU A 221 114.93 -19.13 -89.01
N ASP A 222 115.02 -18.26 -90.02
CA ASP A 222 114.41 -16.93 -89.99
C ASP A 222 112.87 -17.02 -89.81
N LYS A 223 112.22 -17.87 -90.62
CA LYS A 223 110.78 -18.18 -90.56
C LYS A 223 110.36 -18.84 -89.25
N THR A 224 111.24 -19.61 -88.62
CA THR A 224 110.97 -20.21 -87.29
C THR A 224 110.81 -19.12 -86.24
N THR A 225 111.64 -18.07 -86.26
CA THR A 225 111.53 -16.94 -85.31
C THR A 225 110.30 -16.05 -85.55
N GLU A 226 109.65 -16.14 -86.71
CA GLU A 226 108.42 -15.40 -87.01
C GLU A 226 107.20 -16.09 -86.38
N CYS A 227 107.11 -17.42 -86.49
CA CYS A 227 106.05 -18.20 -85.85
C CYS A 227 106.04 -18.06 -84.32
N GLU A 228 107.21 -17.99 -83.70
CA GLU A 228 107.39 -17.85 -82.25
C GLU A 228 106.74 -16.55 -81.72
N LYS A 229 106.97 -15.42 -82.41
CA LYS A 229 106.37 -14.11 -82.06
C LYS A 229 104.84 -14.09 -82.21
N VAL A 230 104.29 -14.89 -83.13
CA VAL A 230 102.83 -15.02 -83.33
C VAL A 230 102.17 -15.86 -82.22
N LEU A 231 102.91 -16.83 -81.64
CA LEU A 231 102.46 -17.58 -80.47
C LEU A 231 102.49 -16.71 -79.20
N GLU A 232 103.58 -16.00 -78.95
CA GLU A 232 103.74 -15.06 -77.82
C GLU A 232 102.58 -14.05 -77.74
N THR A 233 102.27 -13.40 -78.87
CA THR A 233 101.20 -12.39 -78.98
C THR A 233 99.77 -12.97 -78.93
N ARG A 234 99.59 -14.28 -79.16
CA ARG A 234 98.33 -14.99 -78.87
C ARG A 234 98.22 -15.35 -77.40
N SER A 235 99.30 -15.81 -76.78
CA SER A 235 99.35 -16.19 -75.37
C SER A 235 98.96 -15.01 -74.46
N LEU A 236 99.53 -13.83 -74.70
CA LEU A 236 99.18 -12.59 -73.98
C LEU A 236 97.70 -12.18 -74.14
N LYS A 237 97.06 -12.48 -75.28
CA LYS A 237 95.64 -12.20 -75.50
C LYS A 237 94.72 -13.19 -74.77
N LEU A 238 95.13 -14.45 -74.64
CA LEU A 238 94.41 -15.44 -73.84
C LEU A 238 94.42 -15.06 -72.36
N VAL A 239 95.59 -14.70 -71.80
CA VAL A 239 95.71 -14.22 -70.41
C VAL A 239 94.87 -12.95 -70.15
N SER A 240 94.71 -12.07 -71.15
CA SER A 240 93.80 -10.92 -71.04
C SER A 240 92.33 -11.35 -70.96
N LYS A 241 91.89 -12.34 -71.75
CA LYS A 241 90.52 -12.83 -71.75
C LYS A 241 90.19 -13.70 -70.53
N GLU A 242 91.16 -14.44 -70.01
CA GLU A 242 91.02 -15.18 -68.77
C GLU A 242 90.75 -14.25 -67.57
N LYS A 243 91.38 -13.07 -67.53
CA LYS A 243 91.08 -12.04 -66.52
C LYS A 243 89.67 -11.44 -66.66
N GLU A 244 89.24 -11.13 -67.88
CA GLU A 244 87.86 -10.66 -68.13
C GLU A 244 86.81 -11.70 -67.68
N LEU A 245 87.09 -12.99 -67.86
CA LEU A 245 86.22 -14.08 -67.39
C LEU A 245 86.21 -14.23 -65.87
N GLN A 246 87.36 -14.03 -65.19
CA GLN A 246 87.43 -14.03 -63.72
C GLN A 246 86.66 -12.84 -63.11
N GLU A 247 86.71 -11.66 -63.74
CA GLU A 247 85.95 -10.48 -63.31
C GLU A 247 84.43 -10.68 -63.50
N LEU A 248 84.01 -11.30 -64.60
CA LEU A 248 82.61 -11.68 -64.84
C LEU A 248 82.11 -12.79 -63.90
N SER A 249 82.98 -13.70 -63.45
CA SER A 249 82.63 -14.70 -62.44
C SER A 249 82.28 -14.05 -61.10
N LEU A 250 83.09 -13.09 -60.63
CA LEU A 250 82.83 -12.36 -59.38
C LEU A 250 81.55 -11.52 -59.44
N ASP A 251 81.23 -10.94 -60.59
CA ASP A 251 79.97 -10.21 -60.82
C ASP A 251 78.74 -11.15 -60.85
N LEU A 252 78.90 -12.40 -61.27
CA LEU A 252 77.86 -13.45 -61.15
C LEU A 252 77.69 -13.91 -59.70
N ASP A 253 78.78 -14.20 -58.98
CA ASP A 253 78.76 -14.62 -57.57
C ASP A 253 78.04 -13.57 -56.69
N LEU A 254 78.35 -12.29 -56.89
CA LEU A 254 77.68 -11.17 -56.21
C LEU A 254 76.18 -11.07 -56.54
N LYS A 255 75.79 -11.37 -57.78
CA LYS A 255 74.37 -11.39 -58.18
C LYS A 255 73.61 -12.57 -57.59
N GLU A 256 74.27 -13.71 -57.40
CA GLU A 256 73.67 -14.88 -56.73
C GLU A 256 73.36 -14.57 -55.26
N GLU A 257 74.27 -13.91 -54.53
CA GLU A 257 74.00 -13.48 -53.14
C GLU A 257 72.93 -12.38 -53.04
N VAL A 258 72.86 -11.44 -54.00
CA VAL A 258 71.76 -10.47 -54.07
C VAL A 258 70.42 -11.16 -54.34
N ALA A 259 70.39 -12.19 -55.18
CA ALA A 259 69.18 -12.98 -55.42
C ALA A 259 68.73 -13.73 -54.14
N LYS A 260 69.65 -14.40 -53.44
CA LYS A 260 69.36 -15.07 -52.15
C LYS A 260 68.83 -14.10 -51.09
N SER A 261 69.34 -12.87 -51.05
CA SER A 261 68.84 -11.83 -50.15
C SER A 261 67.42 -11.39 -50.50
N LEU A 262 67.12 -11.20 -51.78
CA LEU A 262 65.78 -10.83 -52.26
C LEU A 262 64.75 -11.95 -52.07
N ASP A 263 65.11 -13.21 -52.31
CA ASP A 263 64.24 -14.36 -52.04
C ASP A 263 63.90 -14.46 -50.55
N LYS A 264 64.86 -14.17 -49.66
CA LYS A 264 64.62 -14.13 -48.21
C LYS A 264 63.68 -13.00 -47.79
N GLU A 265 63.83 -11.81 -48.35
CA GLU A 265 62.90 -10.69 -48.11
C GLU A 265 61.50 -10.97 -48.69
N MET A 266 61.41 -11.66 -49.83
CA MET A 266 60.16 -12.10 -50.43
C MET A 266 59.45 -13.14 -49.54
N GLU A 267 60.18 -14.14 -49.04
CA GLU A 267 59.66 -15.15 -48.10
C GLU A 267 59.14 -14.51 -46.79
N GLU A 268 59.93 -13.60 -46.18
CA GLU A 268 59.50 -12.87 -44.98
C GLU A 268 58.28 -11.97 -45.22
N THR A 269 58.15 -11.36 -46.40
CA THR A 269 56.97 -10.57 -46.75
C THR A 269 55.75 -11.42 -47.11
N CYS A 270 55.93 -12.61 -47.70
CA CYS A 270 54.87 -13.60 -47.90
C CYS A 270 54.30 -14.10 -46.57
N GLN A 271 55.14 -14.52 -45.62
CA GLN A 271 54.68 -14.94 -44.27
C GLN A 271 53.94 -13.80 -43.53
N LYS A 272 54.36 -12.54 -43.76
CA LYS A 272 53.75 -11.34 -43.20
C LYS A 272 52.44 -10.91 -43.90
N THR A 273 52.21 -11.31 -45.15
CA THR A 273 50.89 -11.14 -45.79
C THR A 273 49.94 -12.28 -45.41
N GLU A 274 50.43 -13.51 -45.26
CA GLU A 274 49.61 -14.65 -44.85
C GLU A 274 49.10 -14.53 -43.40
N SER A 275 49.92 -14.02 -42.47
CA SER A 275 49.47 -13.72 -41.10
C SER A 275 48.37 -12.63 -41.08
N LYS A 276 48.53 -11.56 -41.87
CA LYS A 276 47.49 -10.53 -42.04
C LYS A 276 46.21 -11.04 -42.70
N ALA A 277 46.30 -11.99 -43.64
CA ALA A 277 45.12 -12.62 -44.23
C ALA A 277 44.30 -13.35 -43.15
N LYS A 278 44.97 -14.10 -42.27
CA LYS A 278 44.35 -14.80 -41.13
C LYS A 278 43.74 -13.83 -40.10
N GLU A 279 44.36 -12.67 -39.87
CA GLU A 279 43.77 -11.58 -39.07
C GLU A 279 42.51 -11.00 -39.72
N LEU A 280 42.50 -10.79 -41.05
CA LEU A 280 41.34 -10.30 -41.78
C LEU A 280 40.17 -11.29 -41.78
N GLU A 281 40.42 -12.60 -41.97
CA GLU A 281 39.39 -13.65 -41.83
C GLU A 281 38.77 -13.67 -40.42
N ALA A 282 39.57 -13.44 -39.38
CA ALA A 282 39.08 -13.36 -38.00
C ALA A 282 38.20 -12.11 -37.78
N ILE A 283 38.58 -10.97 -38.38
CA ILE A 283 37.78 -9.73 -38.34
C ILE A 283 36.47 -9.89 -39.11
N GLU A 284 36.49 -10.50 -40.31
CA GLU A 284 35.29 -10.79 -41.10
C GLU A 284 34.31 -11.70 -40.35
N ARG A 285 34.83 -12.72 -39.66
CA ARG A 285 34.02 -13.60 -38.80
C ARG A 285 33.33 -12.82 -37.67
N MET A 286 34.06 -11.95 -36.97
CA MET A 286 33.48 -11.07 -35.95
C MET A 286 32.48 -10.04 -36.52
N ILE A 287 32.64 -9.60 -37.76
CA ILE A 287 31.67 -8.74 -38.44
C ILE A 287 30.38 -9.51 -38.73
N ASN A 288 30.48 -10.73 -39.25
CA ASN A 288 29.32 -11.57 -39.56
C ASN A 288 28.56 -12.00 -38.30
N GLU A 289 29.25 -12.39 -37.23
CA GLU A 289 28.65 -12.64 -35.91
C GLU A 289 27.90 -11.41 -35.37
N ARG A 290 28.48 -10.21 -35.55
CA ARG A 290 27.82 -8.95 -35.16
C ARG A 290 26.67 -8.56 -36.07
N SER A 291 26.66 -8.94 -37.35
CA SER A 291 25.50 -8.75 -38.24
C SER A 291 24.31 -9.58 -37.76
N GLY A 292 24.52 -10.88 -37.51
CA GLY A 292 23.47 -11.75 -36.96
C GLY A 292 22.94 -11.28 -35.60
N HIS A 293 23.78 -10.68 -34.75
CA HIS A 293 23.33 -10.01 -33.53
C HIS A 293 22.51 -8.74 -33.81
N CYS A 294 22.87 -7.90 -34.78
CA CYS A 294 22.07 -6.75 -35.18
C CYS A 294 20.71 -7.17 -35.77
N GLU A 295 20.68 -8.22 -36.60
CA GLU A 295 19.45 -8.80 -37.16
C GLU A 295 18.53 -9.33 -36.05
N SER A 296 19.07 -10.11 -35.10
CA SER A 296 18.32 -10.58 -33.92
C SER A 296 17.80 -9.43 -33.04
N VAL A 297 18.55 -8.32 -32.92
CA VAL A 297 18.10 -7.12 -32.20
C VAL A 297 17.01 -6.39 -32.97
N ASN A 298 17.08 -6.32 -34.30
CA ASN A 298 16.05 -5.71 -35.13
C ASN A 298 14.71 -6.46 -35.01
N SER A 299 14.70 -7.80 -35.04
CA SER A 299 13.47 -8.59 -34.82
C SER A 299 12.87 -8.39 -33.43
N LEU A 300 13.70 -8.22 -32.39
CA LEU A 300 13.23 -7.90 -31.04
C LEU A 300 12.68 -6.47 -30.93
N ILE A 301 13.24 -5.51 -31.69
CA ILE A 301 12.69 -4.16 -31.80
C ILE A 301 11.32 -4.21 -32.50
N GLU A 302 11.20 -4.99 -33.58
CA GLU A 302 9.96 -5.18 -34.34
C GLU A 302 8.84 -5.77 -33.45
N GLU A 303 9.12 -6.89 -32.75
CA GLU A 303 8.22 -7.50 -31.76
C GLU A 303 7.78 -6.48 -30.68
N HIS A 304 8.72 -5.70 -30.13
CA HIS A 304 8.39 -4.67 -29.14
C HIS A 304 7.60 -3.48 -29.73
N THR A 305 7.78 -3.13 -31.01
CA THR A 305 6.93 -2.10 -31.64
C THR A 305 5.49 -2.58 -31.88
N GLU A 306 5.29 -3.85 -32.24
CA GLU A 306 3.94 -4.44 -32.29
C GLU A 306 3.30 -4.51 -30.90
N GLU A 307 4.05 -4.93 -29.88
CA GLU A 307 3.57 -4.97 -28.50
C GLU A 307 3.20 -3.56 -27.98
N LEU A 308 3.96 -2.52 -28.36
CA LEU A 308 3.66 -1.12 -28.05
C LEU A 308 2.38 -0.64 -28.76
N ALA A 309 2.20 -0.92 -30.06
CA ALA A 309 0.99 -0.55 -30.80
C ALA A 309 -0.27 -1.21 -30.20
N LEU A 310 -0.17 -2.47 -29.77
CA LEU A 310 -1.25 -3.17 -29.06
C LEU A 310 -1.55 -2.57 -27.68
N LYS A 311 -0.54 -2.08 -26.95
CA LYS A 311 -0.71 -1.37 -25.67
C LYS A 311 -1.32 0.03 -25.87
N GLU A 312 -0.88 0.76 -26.88
CA GLU A 312 -1.41 2.09 -27.23
C GLU A 312 -2.90 2.02 -27.57
N LYS A 313 -3.30 1.05 -28.40
CA LYS A 313 -4.73 0.77 -28.68
C LYS A 313 -5.54 0.50 -27.40
N ARG A 314 -5.02 -0.31 -26.47
CA ARG A 314 -5.67 -0.55 -25.17
C ARG A 314 -5.73 0.71 -24.29
N HIS A 315 -4.72 1.57 -24.36
CA HIS A 315 -4.73 2.86 -23.65
C HIS A 315 -5.78 3.82 -24.22
N ASP A 316 -6.04 3.79 -25.53
CA ASP A 316 -7.12 4.55 -26.16
C ASP A 316 -8.51 3.99 -25.76
N GLU A 317 -8.69 2.67 -25.80
CA GLU A 317 -9.92 1.98 -25.33
C GLU A 317 -10.23 2.32 -23.85
N ILE A 318 -9.21 2.32 -22.98
CA ILE A 318 -9.33 2.73 -21.57
C ILE A 318 -9.63 4.24 -21.45
N ARG A 319 -9.06 5.08 -22.31
CA ARG A 319 -9.31 6.54 -22.30
C ARG A 319 -10.77 6.85 -22.67
N GLU A 320 -11.32 6.18 -23.69
CA GLU A 320 -12.73 6.31 -24.07
C GLU A 320 -13.66 5.86 -22.93
N ALA A 321 -13.38 4.69 -22.33
CA ALA A 321 -14.14 4.20 -21.17
C ALA A 321 -14.07 5.17 -19.98
N THR A 322 -12.91 5.78 -19.73
CA THR A 322 -12.70 6.78 -18.68
C THR A 322 -13.52 8.05 -18.96
N LEU A 323 -13.48 8.58 -20.19
CA LEU A 323 -14.28 9.75 -20.58
C LEU A 323 -15.79 9.49 -20.42
N LYS A 324 -16.26 8.30 -20.81
CA LYS A 324 -17.66 7.89 -20.63
C LYS A 324 -18.08 7.85 -19.16
N LEU A 325 -17.23 7.30 -18.28
CA LEU A 325 -17.47 7.27 -16.84
C LEU A 325 -17.46 8.68 -16.23
N SER A 326 -16.55 9.57 -16.64
CA SER A 326 -16.54 10.97 -16.19
C SER A 326 -17.82 11.71 -16.56
N VAL A 327 -18.39 11.47 -17.75
CA VAL A 327 -19.68 12.05 -18.15
C VAL A 327 -20.83 11.49 -17.30
N GLU A 328 -20.84 10.19 -16.98
CA GLU A 328 -21.86 9.64 -16.08
C GLU A 328 -21.72 10.19 -14.64
N ILE A 329 -20.50 10.33 -14.12
CA ILE A 329 -20.23 10.95 -12.80
C ILE A 329 -20.79 12.37 -12.75
N ALA A 330 -20.45 13.22 -13.73
CA ALA A 330 -20.97 14.59 -13.80
C ALA A 330 -22.51 14.63 -13.88
N PHE A 331 -23.15 13.66 -14.54
CA PHE A 331 -24.60 13.53 -14.55
C PHE A 331 -25.17 13.12 -13.17
N LYS A 332 -24.51 12.21 -12.43
CA LYS A 332 -24.91 11.88 -11.05
C LYS A 332 -24.70 13.06 -10.10
N GLU A 333 -23.62 13.82 -10.24
CA GLU A 333 -23.33 15.01 -9.43
C GLU A 333 -24.38 16.11 -9.63
N ASN A 334 -24.80 16.37 -10.86
CA ASN A 334 -25.93 17.26 -11.16
C ASN A 334 -27.26 16.72 -10.57
N THR A 335 -27.46 15.39 -10.57
CA THR A 335 -28.63 14.76 -9.94
C THR A 335 -28.60 14.83 -8.40
N LEU A 336 -27.41 14.80 -7.79
CA LEU A 336 -27.21 14.92 -6.34
C LEU A 336 -27.38 16.36 -5.85
N THR A 337 -26.81 17.34 -6.56
CA THR A 337 -26.96 18.76 -6.22
C THR A 337 -28.42 19.21 -6.27
N GLU A 338 -29.22 18.71 -7.24
CA GLU A 338 -30.65 18.99 -7.30
C GLU A 338 -31.43 18.32 -6.15
N ARG A 339 -31.08 17.07 -5.78
CA ARG A 339 -31.65 16.43 -4.57
C ARG A 339 -31.30 17.17 -3.29
N ASN A 340 -30.08 17.68 -3.15
CA ASN A 340 -29.66 18.41 -1.95
C ASN A 340 -30.48 19.70 -1.76
N LYS A 341 -30.81 20.43 -2.85
CA LYS A 341 -31.74 21.59 -2.77
C LYS A 341 -33.12 21.17 -2.25
N GLN A 342 -33.64 20.03 -2.72
CA GLN A 342 -34.94 19.51 -2.28
C GLN A 342 -34.93 19.09 -0.80
N VAL A 343 -33.78 18.58 -0.30
CA VAL A 343 -33.58 18.31 1.13
C VAL A 343 -33.54 19.60 1.93
N GLU A 344 -32.73 20.59 1.55
CA GLU A 344 -32.69 21.90 2.23
C GLU A 344 -34.06 22.59 2.26
N GLU A 345 -34.85 22.49 1.18
CA GLU A 345 -36.20 23.06 1.12
C GLU A 345 -37.20 22.27 1.98
N GLY A 346 -36.98 20.97 2.17
CA GLY A 346 -37.68 20.14 3.15
C GLY A 346 -37.33 20.51 4.59
N GLU A 347 -36.05 20.68 4.90
CA GLU A 347 -35.56 21.09 6.22
C GLU A 347 -36.11 22.47 6.64
N LYS A 348 -36.16 23.43 5.70
CA LYS A 348 -36.78 24.75 5.93
C LYS A 348 -38.26 24.63 6.31
N LYS A 349 -39.04 23.79 5.61
CA LYS A 349 -40.45 23.52 5.91
C LYS A 349 -40.64 22.79 7.24
N ILE A 350 -39.73 21.87 7.61
CA ILE A 350 -39.72 21.21 8.92
C ILE A 350 -39.46 22.23 10.03
N GLN A 351 -38.52 23.17 9.83
CA GLN A 351 -38.26 24.22 10.82
C GLN A 351 -39.45 25.19 10.96
N GLU A 352 -40.12 25.57 9.87
CA GLU A 352 -41.37 26.34 9.92
C GLU A 352 -42.47 25.61 10.70
N LEU A 353 -42.68 24.32 10.43
CA LEU A 353 -43.63 23.49 11.16
C LEU A 353 -43.29 23.39 12.66
N ASN A 354 -42.02 23.15 13.01
CA ASN A 354 -41.56 23.13 14.40
C ASN A 354 -41.84 24.47 15.11
N ASN A 355 -41.54 25.61 14.47
CA ASN A 355 -41.82 26.94 15.01
C ASN A 355 -43.33 27.14 15.27
N THR A 356 -44.21 26.66 14.37
CA THR A 356 -45.67 26.72 14.60
C THR A 356 -46.14 25.77 15.69
N SER A 357 -45.51 24.59 15.83
CA SER A 357 -45.80 23.63 16.90
C SER A 357 -45.44 24.19 18.28
N GLU A 358 -44.27 24.82 18.43
CA GLU A 358 -43.90 25.51 19.68
C GLU A 358 -44.92 26.59 20.05
N GLU A 359 -45.37 27.39 19.09
CA GLU A 359 -46.32 28.48 19.35
C GLU A 359 -47.71 27.93 19.74
N LEU A 360 -48.17 26.84 19.12
CA LEU A 360 -49.37 26.12 19.56
C LEU A 360 -49.22 25.55 20.98
N ILE A 361 -48.05 25.01 21.34
CA ILE A 361 -47.77 24.52 22.70
C ILE A 361 -47.85 25.66 23.73
N ARG A 362 -47.30 26.85 23.42
CA ARG A 362 -47.42 28.04 24.28
C ARG A 362 -48.88 28.48 24.46
N GLN A 363 -49.66 28.45 23.38
CA GLN A 363 -51.09 28.79 23.43
C GLN A 363 -51.90 27.80 24.27
N VAL A 364 -51.64 26.49 24.14
CA VAL A 364 -52.23 25.45 25.00
C VAL A 364 -51.86 25.67 26.47
N PHE A 365 -50.61 26.03 26.76
CA PHE A 365 -50.16 26.32 28.13
C PHE A 365 -50.92 27.52 28.74
N SER A 366 -51.06 28.60 27.98
CA SER A 366 -51.84 29.80 28.37
C SER A 366 -53.33 29.51 28.58
N ILE A 367 -53.93 28.67 27.71
CA ILE A 367 -55.33 28.23 27.86
C ILE A 367 -55.50 27.39 29.13
N ASN A 368 -54.56 26.48 29.42
CA ASN A 368 -54.59 25.66 30.64
C ASN A 368 -54.41 26.50 31.92
N GLU A 369 -53.57 27.55 31.88
CA GLU A 369 -53.43 28.54 32.96
C GLU A 369 -54.77 29.26 33.25
N ALA A 370 -55.45 29.74 32.20
CA ALA A 370 -56.75 30.39 32.33
C ALA A 370 -57.85 29.43 32.83
N ILE A 371 -57.87 28.18 32.35
CA ILE A 371 -58.79 27.13 32.84
C ILE A 371 -58.55 26.85 34.33
N ARG A 372 -57.28 26.77 34.76
CA ARG A 372 -56.88 26.59 36.16
C ARG A 372 -57.42 27.74 37.03
N GLU A 373 -57.27 28.99 36.57
CA GLU A 373 -57.76 30.17 37.29
C GLU A 373 -59.30 30.20 37.39
N CYS A 374 -60.01 30.03 36.28
CA CYS A 374 -61.49 29.92 36.27
C CYS A 374 -62.01 28.76 37.15
N THR A 375 -61.26 27.66 37.25
CA THR A 375 -61.61 26.53 38.13
C THR A 375 -61.48 26.90 39.61
N CYS A 376 -60.40 27.60 39.98
CA CYS A 376 -60.24 28.15 41.34
C CYS A 376 -61.36 29.14 41.69
N GLU A 377 -61.76 30.03 40.77
CA GLU A 377 -62.89 30.93 40.98
C GLU A 377 -64.21 30.17 41.17
N LEU A 378 -64.48 29.16 40.33
CA LEU A 378 -65.66 28.30 40.45
C LEU A 378 -65.71 27.56 41.78
N GLU A 379 -64.59 27.08 42.29
CA GLU A 379 -64.51 26.49 43.63
C GLU A 379 -64.79 27.51 44.74
N ALA A 380 -64.23 28.72 44.66
CA ALA A 380 -64.51 29.78 45.61
C ALA A 380 -66.00 30.15 45.61
N LYS A 381 -66.64 30.20 44.44
CA LYS A 381 -68.08 30.45 44.30
C LYS A 381 -68.94 29.28 44.78
N ARG A 382 -68.50 28.03 44.61
CA ARG A 382 -69.14 26.84 45.23
C ARG A 382 -69.07 26.93 46.77
N LYS A 383 -67.91 27.25 47.34
CA LYS A 383 -67.73 27.44 48.79
C LYS A 383 -68.64 28.53 49.35
N GLN A 384 -68.73 29.70 48.69
CA GLN A 384 -69.69 30.77 49.05
C GLN A 384 -71.16 30.31 48.96
N ARG A 385 -71.53 29.60 47.89
CA ARG A 385 -72.89 29.03 47.72
C ARG A 385 -73.22 28.06 48.87
N ASP A 386 -72.29 27.21 49.26
CA ASP A 386 -72.54 26.15 50.25
C ASP A 386 -72.64 26.72 51.68
N GLU A 387 -71.91 27.79 51.98
CA GLU A 387 -72.02 28.58 53.21
C GLU A 387 -73.36 29.35 53.29
N VAL A 388 -73.80 29.95 52.18
CA VAL A 388 -75.15 30.53 52.05
C VAL A 388 -76.24 29.45 52.18
N GLN A 389 -76.03 28.27 51.59
CA GLN A 389 -76.98 27.16 51.68
C GLN A 389 -77.12 26.63 53.12
N SER A 390 -76.01 26.53 53.87
CA SER A 390 -76.05 26.21 55.31
C SER A 390 -76.89 27.25 56.06
N SER A 391 -76.60 28.54 55.84
CA SER A 391 -77.33 29.65 56.46
C SER A 391 -78.84 29.61 56.15
N ILE A 392 -79.22 29.25 54.92
CA ILE A 392 -80.62 29.03 54.52
C ILE A 392 -81.22 27.84 55.27
N THR A 393 -80.50 26.73 55.44
CA THR A 393 -81.03 25.58 56.21
C THR A 393 -81.21 25.88 57.69
N ASP A 394 -80.32 26.67 58.30
CA ASP A 394 -80.43 27.09 59.70
C ASP A 394 -81.62 28.04 59.90
N LEU A 395 -81.78 29.04 59.01
CA LEU A 395 -82.95 29.93 59.00
C LEU A 395 -84.26 29.16 58.77
N THR A 396 -84.25 28.13 57.91
CA THR A 396 -85.41 27.26 57.68
C THR A 396 -85.77 26.44 58.92
N ALA A 397 -84.78 25.98 59.69
CA ALA A 397 -85.01 25.30 60.97
C ALA A 397 -85.58 26.26 62.04
N VAL A 398 -85.12 27.51 62.08
CA VAL A 398 -85.69 28.56 62.94
C VAL A 398 -87.14 28.87 62.56
N LEU A 399 -87.46 28.98 61.27
CA LEU A 399 -88.82 29.17 60.78
C LEU A 399 -89.75 28.02 61.21
N LYS A 400 -89.38 26.76 60.98
CA LYS A 400 -90.15 25.59 61.45
C LYS A 400 -90.37 25.59 62.97
N SER A 401 -89.40 26.07 63.74
CA SER A 401 -89.52 26.23 65.21
C SER A 401 -90.48 27.35 65.61
N ALA A 402 -90.54 28.44 64.85
CA ALA A 402 -91.52 29.51 65.03
C ALA A 402 -92.93 29.07 64.64
N GLU A 403 -93.10 28.39 63.48
CA GLU A 403 -94.36 27.79 63.04
C GLU A 403 -94.93 26.85 64.11
N LYS A 404 -94.11 25.97 64.69
CA LYS A 404 -94.55 25.06 65.78
C LYS A 404 -95.06 25.81 67.01
N LYS A 405 -94.40 26.90 67.42
CA LYS A 405 -94.85 27.74 68.55
C LYS A 405 -96.14 28.49 68.25
N ILE A 406 -96.33 28.94 67.01
CA ILE A 406 -97.58 29.57 66.55
C ILE A 406 -98.71 28.54 66.56
N GLN A 407 -98.46 27.30 66.11
CA GLN A 407 -99.41 26.20 66.15
C GLN A 407 -99.83 25.86 67.59
N GLU A 408 -98.88 25.77 68.52
CA GLU A 408 -99.15 25.55 69.95
C GLU A 408 -100.00 26.69 70.55
N SER A 409 -99.67 27.95 70.22
CA SER A 409 -100.42 29.13 70.66
C SER A 409 -101.86 29.18 70.10
N LEU A 410 -102.08 28.63 68.91
CA LEU A 410 -103.40 28.57 68.27
C LEU A 410 -104.33 27.56 68.97
N GLU A 411 -103.77 26.45 69.47
CA GLU A 411 -104.53 25.43 70.20
C GLU A 411 -104.95 25.90 71.60
N ASP A 412 -104.08 26.65 72.29
CA ASP A 412 -104.42 27.34 73.54
C ASP A 412 -105.54 28.38 73.35
N LEU A 413 -105.55 29.12 72.23
CA LEU A 413 -106.62 30.07 71.91
C LEU A 413 -107.98 29.37 71.78
N LYS A 414 -108.08 28.27 71.02
CA LYS A 414 -109.31 27.46 70.92
C LYS A 414 -109.80 26.99 72.30
N SER A 415 -108.86 26.54 73.15
CA SER A 415 -109.13 26.14 74.54
C SER A 415 -109.69 27.29 75.40
N THR A 416 -109.41 28.57 75.07
CA THR A 416 -110.08 29.72 75.73
C THR A 416 -111.45 30.05 75.16
N GLU A 417 -111.66 29.81 73.86
CA GLU A 417 -112.93 30.11 73.17
C GLU A 417 -114.06 29.18 73.64
N GLU A 418 -113.80 27.87 73.79
CA GLU A 418 -114.76 26.91 74.36
C GLU A 418 -115.23 27.29 75.78
N LYS A 419 -114.35 27.95 76.56
CA LYS A 419 -114.67 28.40 77.92
C LYS A 419 -115.64 29.59 77.92
N GLN A 420 -115.57 30.48 76.92
CA GLN A 420 -116.55 31.57 76.78
C GLN A 420 -117.94 31.05 76.39
N VAL A 421 -118.03 30.05 75.50
CA VAL A 421 -119.32 29.50 75.04
C VAL A 421 -120.14 28.95 76.22
N LYS A 422 -119.49 28.25 77.17
CA LYS A 422 -120.15 27.76 78.39
C LYS A 422 -120.65 28.88 79.30
N LEU A 423 -119.91 29.99 79.42
CA LEU A 423 -120.35 31.14 80.23
C LEU A 423 -121.61 31.82 79.64
N LYS A 424 -121.70 31.86 78.31
CA LYS A 424 -122.79 32.54 77.57
C LYS A 424 -124.13 31.81 77.71
N ALA A 425 -124.12 30.49 77.88
CA ALA A 425 -125.34 29.69 78.08
C ALA A 425 -126.04 30.02 79.41
N SER A 426 -125.29 30.15 80.51
CA SER A 426 -125.85 30.36 81.86
C SER A 426 -126.57 31.70 82.05
N LEU A 427 -126.31 32.70 81.20
CA LEU A 427 -126.99 34.01 81.28
C LEU A 427 -128.43 33.96 80.74
N SER A 428 -128.71 33.14 79.72
CA SER A 428 -130.03 33.10 79.06
C SER A 428 -131.13 32.48 79.92
N GLU A 429 -130.77 31.68 80.93
CA GLU A 429 -131.72 31.11 81.88
C GLU A 429 -132.16 32.13 82.94
N HIS A 430 -131.30 33.08 83.30
CA HIS A 430 -131.58 34.08 84.34
C HIS A 430 -132.54 35.19 83.85
N GLU A 431 -132.49 35.58 82.57
CA GLU A 431 -133.40 36.59 81.99
C GLU A 431 -134.87 36.16 82.08
N LYS A 432 -135.16 34.91 81.71
CA LYS A 432 -136.53 34.35 81.71
C LYS A 432 -137.16 34.27 83.11
N GLY A 433 -136.33 34.30 84.17
CA GLY A 433 -136.79 34.33 85.56
C GLY A 433 -137.27 35.69 86.06
N VAL A 434 -136.97 36.78 85.34
CA VAL A 434 -137.34 38.16 85.72
C VAL A 434 -138.74 38.53 85.20
N GLU A 435 -139.01 38.26 83.92
CA GLU A 435 -140.26 38.63 83.23
C GLU A 435 -141.53 37.99 83.87
N LEU A 436 -141.36 36.88 84.60
CA LEU A 436 -142.45 36.23 85.33
C LEU A 436 -142.84 36.98 86.62
N ARG A 437 -141.89 37.69 87.25
CA ARG A 437 -142.11 38.36 88.56
C ARG A 437 -142.80 39.71 88.39
N GLU A 438 -142.58 40.39 87.27
CA GLU A 438 -143.19 41.69 86.96
C GLU A 438 -144.72 41.58 86.79
N LYS A 439 -145.18 40.51 86.13
CA LYS A 439 -146.62 40.18 86.00
C LYS A 439 -147.28 39.82 87.34
N GLU A 440 -146.49 39.40 88.33
CA GLU A 440 -146.96 39.10 89.68
C GLU A 440 -147.04 40.34 90.60
N LEU A 441 -146.45 41.48 90.22
CA LEU A 441 -146.53 42.74 90.97
C LEU A 441 -147.78 43.53 90.64
N ILE A 442 -148.15 43.65 89.36
CA ILE A 442 -149.33 44.40 88.91
C ILE A 442 -150.62 43.85 89.57
N ALA A 443 -150.73 42.53 89.71
CA ALA A 443 -151.86 41.87 90.38
C ALA A 443 -151.87 41.99 91.92
N ARG A 444 -150.83 42.58 92.54
CA ARG A 444 -150.80 42.94 93.97
C ARG A 444 -151.21 44.39 94.21
N GLU A 445 -150.86 45.30 93.29
CA GLU A 445 -151.19 46.74 93.34
C GLU A 445 -152.70 46.98 93.56
N GLU A 446 -153.56 46.32 92.76
CA GLU A 446 -155.02 46.45 92.84
C GLU A 446 -155.60 45.96 94.18
N LYS A 447 -154.98 44.97 94.82
CA LYS A 447 -155.40 44.45 96.12
C LYS A 447 -155.06 45.39 97.28
N ILE A 448 -154.03 46.23 97.14
CA ILE A 448 -153.58 47.16 98.18
C ILE A 448 -154.59 48.31 98.34
N ASN A 449 -155.10 48.87 97.24
CA ASN A 449 -156.12 49.94 97.28
C ASN A 449 -157.44 49.50 97.96
N GLU A 450 -157.84 48.24 97.79
CA GLU A 450 -159.05 47.68 98.45
C GLU A 450 -158.82 47.35 99.94
N GLN A 451 -157.56 47.30 100.40
CA GLN A 451 -157.19 47.17 101.81
C GLN A 451 -157.02 48.53 102.51
N ASP A 452 -156.52 49.58 101.85
CA ASP A 452 -156.32 50.89 102.50
C ASP A 452 -157.65 51.54 102.97
N LYS A 453 -158.74 51.36 102.21
CA LYS A 453 -160.10 51.70 102.66
C LYS A 453 -160.52 51.04 103.98
N LYS A 454 -159.97 49.85 104.29
CA LYS A 454 -160.22 49.13 105.55
C LYS A 454 -159.22 49.55 106.63
N LEU A 455 -157.99 49.90 106.26
CA LEU A 455 -156.95 50.39 107.16
C LEU A 455 -157.30 51.75 107.80
N GLN A 456 -157.96 52.65 107.06
CA GLN A 456 -158.45 53.93 107.61
C GLN A 456 -159.52 53.74 108.70
N LEU A 457 -160.29 52.65 108.69
CA LEU A 457 -161.24 52.28 109.76
C LEU A 457 -160.53 51.66 110.97
N ALA A 458 -159.42 50.94 110.76
CA ALA A 458 -158.61 50.37 111.84
C ALA A 458 -157.74 51.39 112.61
N LYS A 459 -157.65 52.64 112.13
CA LYS A 459 -156.82 53.72 112.72
C LYS A 459 -157.05 54.01 114.21
N GLN A 460 -158.24 53.69 114.74
CA GLN A 460 -158.73 54.26 116.00
C GLN A 460 -158.67 53.32 117.21
N GLU A 461 -158.29 52.05 117.02
CA GLU A 461 -158.22 51.07 118.13
C GLU A 461 -156.80 50.78 118.62
N LEU A 462 -155.79 50.77 117.73
CA LEU A 462 -154.43 50.33 118.10
C LEU A 462 -153.65 51.34 118.98
N ALA A 463 -154.15 52.58 119.14
CA ALA A 463 -153.60 53.57 120.06
C ALA A 463 -153.81 53.26 121.56
N LYS A 464 -154.22 52.02 121.90
CA LYS A 464 -154.54 51.55 123.26
C LYS A 464 -153.68 50.39 123.77
N TRP A 465 -152.82 49.79 122.93
CA TRP A 465 -151.87 48.75 123.35
C TRP A 465 -150.42 49.24 123.18
N VAL A 466 -150.18 50.31 123.95
CA VAL A 466 -148.91 50.75 124.54
C VAL A 466 -148.09 49.58 125.10
N GLU A 467 -146.77 49.78 125.13
CA GLU A 467 -145.72 49.00 125.82
C GLU A 467 -146.05 47.54 126.18
N ASP A 468 -145.51 46.60 125.38
CA ASP A 468 -144.93 45.39 125.97
C ASP A 468 -143.77 44.80 125.14
N TYR A 469 -142.82 44.18 125.85
CA TYR A 469 -141.72 43.32 125.40
C TYR A 469 -140.65 43.79 124.37
N GLU A 470 -139.69 44.51 124.94
CA GLU A 470 -138.26 44.55 124.63
C GLU A 470 -137.52 43.24 124.22
N VAL A 471 -136.48 43.40 123.38
CA VAL A 471 -135.10 42.80 123.47
C VAL A 471 -134.82 41.30 123.12
N LYS A 472 -134.11 41.06 121.97
CA LYS A 472 -133.01 40.05 121.62
C LYS A 472 -132.84 39.90 120.07
N ALA A 473 -131.73 39.53 119.37
CA ALA A 473 -130.29 39.18 119.64
C ALA A 473 -129.37 39.31 118.34
N LYS A 474 -128.09 38.80 118.28
CA LYS A 474 -127.00 39.05 117.22
C LYS A 474 -125.90 37.91 116.98
N GLN A 475 -124.90 38.09 116.03
CA GLN A 475 -123.52 37.43 115.77
C GLN A 475 -123.35 36.19 114.77
N LEU A 476 -122.22 35.68 114.13
CA LEU A 476 -120.72 35.94 113.93
C LEU A 476 -120.04 35.21 112.65
N VAL A 477 -118.68 35.01 112.47
CA VAL A 477 -117.94 34.59 111.18
C VAL A 477 -116.50 33.89 111.27
N ALA A 478 -115.91 33.18 110.23
CA ALA A 478 -114.50 32.54 110.17
C ALA A 478 -113.84 32.12 108.74
N LEU A 479 -112.57 31.53 108.64
CA LEU A 479 -111.52 31.55 107.47
C LEU A 479 -110.37 30.39 107.27
N THR A 480 -109.41 30.42 106.25
CA THR A 480 -107.88 30.01 106.14
C THR A 480 -107.11 29.28 104.86
N PRO A 481 -105.85 28.60 104.76
CA PRO A 481 -104.73 28.73 103.67
C PRO A 481 -103.65 27.57 103.16
N LEU A 482 -102.58 27.85 102.30
CA LEU A 482 -101.15 27.22 101.97
C LEU A 482 -100.80 26.09 100.84
N ASP A 483 -99.59 25.63 100.25
CA ASP A 483 -98.07 25.92 100.06
C ASP A 483 -97.09 24.96 99.11
N LYS A 484 -95.86 25.38 98.57
CA LYS A 484 -94.45 24.72 98.24
C LYS A 484 -93.69 24.22 96.83
N PRO A 485 -92.59 23.34 96.65
CA PRO A 485 -91.28 23.60 95.82
C PRO A 485 -90.30 22.49 95.06
N ILE A 486 -89.10 22.83 94.42
CA ILE A 486 -87.75 22.07 94.01
C ILE A 486 -87.50 21.31 92.59
N GLY A 487 -86.32 20.95 91.90
CA GLY A 487 -84.86 21.42 91.63
C GLY A 487 -83.61 20.44 91.19
N ASN A 488 -82.72 20.69 90.12
CA ASN A 488 -81.17 20.50 89.93
C ASN A 488 -80.30 19.37 89.07
N SER A 489 -79.21 19.71 88.26
CA SER A 489 -77.77 19.11 88.02
C SER A 489 -77.04 18.31 86.78
N ARG A 490 -75.79 18.73 86.27
CA ARG A 490 -74.44 18.04 85.79
C ARG A 490 -74.10 17.44 84.30
N LYS A 491 -72.87 16.95 83.80
CA LYS A 491 -71.45 17.52 83.43
C LYS A 491 -70.25 16.59 82.77
N ARG A 492 -69.53 16.94 81.61
CA ARG A 492 -68.06 16.68 81.03
C ARG A 492 -67.45 15.44 80.16
N GLY A 493 -66.36 15.60 79.28
CA GLY A 493 -65.44 14.58 78.52
C GLY A 493 -64.08 15.02 77.73
N ARG A 494 -63.13 14.15 77.16
CA ARG A 494 -61.88 14.40 76.24
C ARG A 494 -60.88 13.21 75.75
N HIS A 495 -60.20 13.30 74.54
CA HIS A 495 -58.83 12.82 73.98
C HIS A 495 -58.37 11.35 73.53
N ASP A 496 -57.15 11.03 72.92
CA ASP A 496 -56.51 11.16 71.50
C ASP A 496 -55.07 10.43 71.24
N ALA A 497 -54.48 10.35 69.98
CA ALA A 497 -53.03 10.09 69.46
C ALA A 497 -52.37 8.64 69.17
N GLU A 498 -51.21 8.30 68.45
CA GLU A 498 -50.42 8.69 67.17
C GLU A 498 -49.09 7.81 66.77
N SER A 499 -48.47 7.87 65.52
CA SER A 499 -47.06 7.54 64.94
C SER A 499 -46.38 6.09 64.77
N LEU A 500 -45.22 5.69 64.07
CA LEU A 500 -44.41 5.96 62.77
C LEU A 500 -43.09 5.02 62.52
N SER A 501 -42.45 4.79 61.28
CA SER A 501 -40.97 4.39 60.92
C SER A 501 -40.57 3.52 59.61
N GLN A 502 -39.27 3.41 59.10
CA GLN A 502 -38.73 2.64 57.86
C GLN A 502 -37.13 2.45 57.62
N SER A 503 -36.54 1.54 56.72
CA SER A 503 -35.06 1.41 56.24
C SER A 503 -34.65 0.58 54.92
N PHE A 504 -33.35 0.20 54.60
CA PHE A 504 -32.68 0.00 53.21
C PHE A 504 -31.49 -1.06 52.97
N ASP A 505 -30.85 -1.13 51.74
CA ASP A 505 -29.43 -1.51 51.28
C ASP A 505 -28.97 -2.73 50.33
N HIS A 506 -27.69 -2.76 49.81
CA HIS A 506 -27.26 -3.23 48.43
C HIS A 506 -25.70 -3.61 48.17
N VAL A 507 -25.32 -4.35 47.07
CA VAL A 507 -24.04 -4.34 46.20
C VAL A 507 -22.88 -5.42 46.28
N LEU A 508 -22.35 -5.89 45.10
CA LEU A 508 -20.92 -6.13 44.64
C LEU A 508 -20.35 -7.55 44.24
N THR A 509 -19.55 -7.65 43.14
CA THR A 509 -18.54 -8.72 42.68
C THR A 509 -18.27 -8.57 41.13
N SER A 510 -17.16 -8.91 40.41
CA SER A 510 -15.68 -9.06 40.57
C SER A 510 -14.95 -9.13 39.15
N CYS A 511 -13.63 -9.41 39.03
CA CYS A 511 -12.82 -9.36 37.75
C CYS A 511 -11.79 -10.50 37.54
N THR A 512 -11.20 -10.69 36.33
CA THR A 512 -10.03 -11.59 36.05
C THR A 512 -9.09 -11.19 34.89
N THR A 513 -7.78 -11.07 35.21
CA THR A 513 -6.53 -11.53 34.52
C THR A 513 -6.40 -11.72 32.99
N GLY A 514 -5.20 -11.41 32.45
CA GLY A 514 -4.77 -11.74 31.07
C GLY A 514 -3.31 -12.23 30.96
N GLN A 515 -2.91 -12.77 29.80
CA GLN A 515 -1.60 -13.38 29.51
C GLN A 515 -0.77 -12.57 28.50
N GLU A 516 0.54 -12.85 28.41
CA GLU A 516 1.47 -12.25 27.44
C GLU A 516 1.46 -13.00 26.10
N ASN A 517 1.47 -12.26 24.99
CA ASN A 517 1.42 -12.83 23.63
C ASN A 517 2.80 -12.77 22.95
N THR A 518 3.27 -13.88 22.38
CA THR A 518 4.35 -13.95 21.38
C THR A 518 3.78 -13.85 19.96
N TYR A 519 4.60 -13.44 18.98
CA TYR A 519 4.18 -13.39 17.58
C TYR A 519 4.38 -14.75 16.90
N ASN A 520 3.32 -15.27 16.26
CA ASN A 520 3.36 -16.56 15.57
C ASN A 520 3.60 -16.39 14.06
N PHE A 521 4.87 -16.49 13.64
CA PHE A 521 5.27 -16.47 12.22
C PHE A 521 4.68 -17.60 11.39
N GLU A 522 4.24 -18.71 11.99
CA GLU A 522 3.62 -19.79 11.24
C GLU A 522 2.24 -19.40 10.68
N ASN A 523 1.61 -18.34 11.21
CA ASN A 523 0.42 -17.72 10.63
C ASN A 523 0.72 -16.99 9.30
N GLU A 524 1.99 -16.68 8.99
CA GLU A 524 2.41 -16.14 7.69
C GLU A 524 2.65 -17.25 6.64
N ARG A 525 2.63 -18.51 7.08
CA ARG A 525 2.81 -19.73 6.25
C ARG A 525 1.54 -20.57 6.13
N SER A 526 0.40 -20.03 6.56
CA SER A 526 -0.87 -20.74 6.49
C SER A 526 -1.34 -20.89 5.02
N PRO A 527 -2.08 -21.95 4.67
CA PRO A 527 -2.50 -22.26 3.29
C PRO A 527 -3.14 -21.10 2.50
N ASP A 528 -3.79 -20.15 3.17
CA ASP A 528 -4.45 -18.97 2.58
C ASP A 528 -3.49 -17.83 2.18
N LYS A 529 -2.22 -17.87 2.60
CA LYS A 529 -1.22 -16.85 2.22
C LYS A 529 -0.62 -17.09 0.84
N PHE A 530 -0.56 -18.35 0.41
CA PHE A 530 0.05 -18.77 -0.85
C PHE A 530 -0.84 -18.46 -2.06
N LYS A 531 -0.24 -17.89 -3.10
CA LYS A 531 -0.88 -17.50 -4.36
C LYS A 531 0.05 -17.84 -5.53
N ILE A 532 -0.53 -18.15 -6.67
CA ILE A 532 0.22 -18.43 -7.91
C ILE A 532 1.03 -17.19 -8.31
N ASP A 533 2.22 -17.42 -8.87
CA ASP A 533 3.23 -16.46 -9.29
C ASP A 533 3.89 -15.59 -8.19
N GLN A 534 3.53 -15.73 -6.91
CA GLN A 534 4.35 -15.23 -5.80
C GLN A 534 5.76 -15.88 -5.82
N ILE A 535 6.77 -15.13 -5.36
CA ILE A 535 8.10 -15.66 -5.06
C ILE A 535 8.28 -15.71 -3.55
N TRP A 536 8.81 -16.82 -3.06
CA TRP A 536 9.05 -17.05 -1.63
C TRP A 536 10.48 -17.48 -1.39
N ALA A 537 11.00 -17.14 -0.20
CA ALA A 537 12.20 -17.77 0.34
C ALA A 537 11.85 -19.15 0.90
N VAL A 538 12.70 -20.13 0.63
CA VAL A 538 12.52 -21.53 1.05
C VAL A 538 13.75 -22.03 1.81
N TYR A 539 13.47 -22.77 2.88
CA TYR A 539 14.47 -23.45 3.70
C TYR A 539 15.08 -24.64 2.94
N SER A 540 16.32 -24.99 3.27
CA SER A 540 17.10 -25.96 2.50
C SER A 540 18.24 -26.56 3.31
N ASP A 541 18.32 -27.90 3.34
CA ASP A 541 19.33 -28.65 4.10
C ASP A 541 20.75 -28.31 3.63
N ASN A 542 20.95 -28.16 2.31
CA ASN A 542 22.22 -27.73 1.69
C ASN A 542 22.69 -26.34 2.15
N ASP A 543 21.80 -25.53 2.73
CA ASP A 543 22.02 -24.13 3.11
C ASP A 543 21.99 -23.98 4.64
N LYS A 544 22.30 -25.05 5.38
CA LYS A 544 22.27 -25.13 6.86
C LYS A 544 20.89 -24.76 7.44
N GLY A 545 19.83 -25.17 6.75
CA GLY A 545 18.46 -24.84 7.15
C GLY A 545 18.10 -23.36 7.03
N MET A 546 18.96 -22.50 6.46
CA MET A 546 18.67 -21.08 6.25
C MET A 546 17.83 -20.84 4.98
N PRO A 547 17.00 -19.77 4.92
CA PRO A 547 16.10 -19.51 3.80
C PRO A 547 16.81 -18.82 2.61
N ARG A 548 17.94 -19.39 2.17
CA ARG A 548 18.86 -18.82 1.16
C ARG A 548 18.41 -19.05 -0.30
N LYS A 549 17.38 -19.87 -0.55
CA LYS A 549 16.86 -20.17 -1.89
C LYS A 549 15.52 -19.48 -2.13
N TYR A 550 15.24 -19.13 -3.39
CA TYR A 550 13.95 -18.57 -3.80
C TYR A 550 13.23 -19.49 -4.78
N ALA A 551 11.90 -19.55 -4.69
CA ALA A 551 11.07 -20.31 -5.63
C ALA A 551 9.77 -19.56 -5.96
N GLN A 552 9.34 -19.64 -7.22
CA GLN A 552 8.07 -19.07 -7.67
C GLN A 552 6.97 -20.13 -7.64
N ILE A 553 5.84 -19.84 -7.00
CA ILE A 553 4.68 -20.74 -6.96
C ILE A 553 4.03 -20.81 -8.36
N LYS A 554 3.82 -22.03 -8.87
CA LYS A 554 3.23 -22.28 -10.20
C LYS A 554 1.89 -23.01 -10.17
N LYS A 555 1.65 -23.83 -9.15
CA LYS A 555 0.36 -24.49 -8.92
C LYS A 555 0.19 -24.74 -7.43
N ILE A 556 -1.03 -24.62 -6.95
CA ILE A 556 -1.44 -24.97 -5.58
C ILE A 556 -2.45 -26.11 -5.70
N ASP A 557 -2.11 -27.27 -5.17
CA ASP A 557 -3.05 -28.39 -5.01
C ASP A 557 -3.58 -28.38 -3.57
N THR A 558 -4.90 -28.50 -3.41
CA THR A 558 -5.59 -28.38 -2.11
C THR A 558 -6.18 -29.70 -1.61
N SER A 559 -6.10 -30.77 -2.40
CA SER A 559 -6.65 -32.09 -2.10
C SER A 559 -5.92 -33.17 -2.91
N PRO A 560 -5.64 -34.37 -2.36
CA PRO A 560 -5.96 -34.80 -0.99
C PRO A 560 -5.07 -34.17 0.08
N GLU A 561 -3.92 -33.59 -0.31
CA GLU A 561 -2.94 -32.97 0.57
C GLU A 561 -2.57 -31.59 0.00
N PHE A 562 -2.35 -30.59 0.86
CA PHE A 562 -2.00 -29.25 0.41
C PHE A 562 -0.55 -29.18 -0.07
N LYS A 563 -0.33 -29.00 -1.37
CA LYS A 563 0.99 -29.11 -2.01
C LYS A 563 1.26 -27.97 -2.97
N LEU A 564 2.45 -27.38 -2.84
CA LEU A 564 2.90 -26.22 -3.63
C LEU A 564 3.88 -26.68 -4.70
N HIS A 565 3.49 -26.57 -5.96
CA HIS A 565 4.40 -26.81 -7.10
C HIS A 565 5.11 -25.50 -7.40
N VAL A 566 6.44 -25.51 -7.32
CA VAL A 566 7.28 -24.33 -7.49
C VAL A 566 8.29 -24.50 -8.61
N ALA A 567 8.71 -23.38 -9.19
CA ALA A 567 9.86 -23.30 -10.06
C ALA A 567 10.95 -22.47 -9.37
N THR A 568 12.04 -23.14 -9.00
CA THR A 568 13.15 -22.55 -8.23
C THR A 568 13.88 -21.49 -9.05
N LEU A 569 14.31 -20.40 -8.40
CA LEU A 569 15.08 -19.32 -9.02
C LEU A 569 16.58 -19.63 -8.89
N VAL A 570 17.35 -19.28 -9.92
CA VAL A 570 18.80 -19.42 -9.95
C VAL A 570 19.44 -18.10 -10.41
N LEU A 571 20.66 -17.82 -9.98
CA LEU A 571 21.36 -16.59 -10.36
C LEU A 571 21.49 -16.48 -11.89
N TYR A 572 21.26 -15.28 -12.43
CA TYR A 572 21.31 -15.03 -13.87
C TYR A 572 22.75 -15.16 -14.40
N ARG A 573 23.70 -14.62 -13.64
CA ARG A 573 25.15 -14.71 -13.80
C ARG A 573 25.76 -14.96 -12.41
N PRO A 574 25.95 -16.21 -11.97
CA PRO A 574 26.63 -16.48 -10.70
C PRO A 574 28.10 -16.04 -10.79
N PRO A 575 28.70 -15.55 -9.69
CA PRO A 575 30.14 -15.36 -9.60
C PRO A 575 30.88 -16.71 -9.61
N PRO A 576 32.18 -16.74 -9.98
CA PRO A 576 33.02 -17.92 -9.77
C PRO A 576 33.06 -18.33 -8.29
N PRO A 577 32.98 -19.63 -7.93
CA PRO A 577 33.00 -20.06 -6.52
C PRO A 577 34.21 -19.54 -5.74
N ASN A 578 35.38 -19.53 -6.37
CA ASN A 578 36.65 -19.06 -5.80
C ASN A 578 36.65 -17.55 -5.44
N LEU A 579 35.67 -16.77 -5.90
CA LEU A 579 35.53 -15.34 -5.59
C LEU A 579 34.40 -15.06 -4.59
N MET A 580 33.51 -16.01 -4.32
CA MET A 580 32.39 -15.89 -3.38
C MET A 580 32.11 -17.27 -2.76
N PRO A 581 32.68 -17.58 -1.58
CA PRO A 581 32.52 -18.89 -0.94
C PRO A 581 31.11 -19.10 -0.34
N HIS A 582 30.38 -18.02 -0.06
CA HIS A 582 29.04 -18.07 0.55
C HIS A 582 27.91 -18.02 -0.50
N PRO A 583 26.71 -18.59 -0.19
CA PRO A 583 25.55 -18.45 -1.06
C PRO A 583 25.11 -16.98 -1.23
N VAL A 584 24.95 -16.56 -2.49
CA VAL A 584 24.56 -15.20 -2.87
C VAL A 584 23.05 -15.10 -3.04
N CYS A 585 22.39 -14.39 -2.12
CA CYS A 585 20.94 -14.28 -2.04
C CYS A 585 20.39 -12.93 -2.51
N CYS A 586 21.25 -12.00 -2.93
CA CYS A 586 20.81 -10.74 -3.54
C CYS A 586 21.32 -10.59 -4.98
N GLY A 587 20.61 -9.82 -5.79
CA GLY A 587 20.94 -9.56 -7.19
C GLY A 587 19.91 -10.10 -8.19
N ARG A 588 20.42 -10.54 -9.35
CA ARG A 588 19.63 -10.90 -10.54
C ARG A 588 19.43 -12.40 -10.66
N PHE A 589 18.17 -12.81 -10.69
CA PHE A 589 17.73 -14.21 -10.78
C PHE A 589 16.96 -14.47 -12.08
N LYS A 590 17.00 -15.71 -12.54
CA LYS A 590 16.17 -16.29 -13.61
C LYS A 590 15.44 -17.52 -13.08
N LEU A 591 14.27 -17.82 -13.62
CA LEU A 591 13.58 -19.07 -13.31
C LEU A 591 14.36 -20.27 -13.87
N LYS A 592 14.52 -21.33 -13.07
CA LYS A 592 15.10 -22.61 -13.51
C LYS A 592 14.18 -23.27 -14.52
N ILE A 593 14.71 -23.59 -15.71
CA ILE A 593 13.97 -24.35 -16.73
C ILE A 593 13.99 -25.83 -16.32
N GLY A 594 12.82 -26.45 -16.22
CA GLY A 594 12.69 -27.86 -15.84
C GLY A 594 11.28 -28.21 -15.35
N LYS A 595 11.14 -29.41 -14.77
CA LYS A 595 9.94 -29.83 -14.05
C LYS A 595 9.81 -29.01 -12.76
N ALA A 596 8.58 -28.66 -12.37
CA ALA A 596 8.31 -28.05 -11.07
C ALA A 596 8.70 -28.99 -9.92
N GLU A 597 9.31 -28.42 -8.89
CA GLU A 597 9.60 -29.07 -7.62
C GLU A 597 8.34 -28.97 -6.72
N VAL A 598 8.08 -29.96 -5.87
CA VAL A 598 6.88 -29.98 -5.01
C VAL A 598 7.33 -29.84 -3.57
N LEU A 599 6.81 -28.82 -2.88
CA LEU A 599 7.14 -28.47 -1.50
C LEU A 599 5.88 -28.42 -0.62
N GLU A 600 6.08 -28.64 0.68
CA GLU A 600 5.07 -28.43 1.72
C GLU A 600 5.15 -26.99 2.27
N PRO A 601 4.07 -26.43 2.84
CA PRO A 601 4.09 -25.12 3.50
C PRO A 601 5.21 -24.92 4.52
N SER A 602 5.60 -26.00 5.21
CA SER A 602 6.69 -26.06 6.19
C SER A 602 8.06 -25.68 5.62
N SER A 603 8.27 -25.84 4.30
CA SER A 603 9.52 -25.50 3.60
C SER A 603 9.66 -24.00 3.30
N PHE A 604 8.62 -23.19 3.49
CA PHE A 604 8.58 -21.78 3.10
C PHE A 604 8.87 -20.86 4.29
N SER A 605 9.71 -19.85 4.09
CA SER A 605 10.01 -18.84 5.11
C SER A 605 9.06 -17.64 5.01
N HIS A 606 9.07 -16.92 3.88
CA HIS A 606 8.30 -15.67 3.71
C HIS A 606 8.14 -15.32 2.21
N GLU A 607 7.13 -14.49 1.88
CA GLU A 607 6.96 -13.95 0.52
C GLU A 607 8.01 -12.86 0.26
N VAL A 608 8.88 -13.09 -0.72
CA VAL A 608 9.98 -12.18 -1.07
C VAL A 608 9.49 -11.14 -2.06
N LYS A 609 9.73 -9.86 -1.75
CA LYS A 609 9.33 -8.72 -2.59
C LYS A 609 10.29 -8.55 -3.78
N ALA A 610 10.34 -9.56 -4.65
CA ALA A 610 11.14 -9.59 -5.85
C ALA A 610 10.58 -8.65 -6.94
N LEU A 611 11.44 -7.86 -7.59
CA LEU A 611 11.09 -7.02 -8.73
C LEU A 611 11.17 -7.85 -10.02
N LYS A 612 10.04 -8.05 -10.71
CA LYS A 612 10.02 -8.72 -12.03
C LYS A 612 10.57 -7.77 -13.10
N THR A 613 11.70 -8.13 -13.71
CA THR A 613 12.40 -7.27 -14.70
C THR A 613 12.11 -7.66 -16.15
N SER A 614 11.76 -8.92 -16.42
CA SER A 614 11.35 -9.42 -17.74
C SER A 614 10.72 -10.82 -17.60
N VAL A 615 10.40 -11.48 -18.72
CA VAL A 615 9.87 -12.86 -18.71
C VAL A 615 10.85 -13.79 -17.98
N ASN A 616 10.37 -14.45 -16.93
CA ASN A 616 11.15 -15.37 -16.08
C ASN A 616 12.42 -14.77 -15.45
N ARG A 617 12.51 -13.43 -15.27
CA ARG A 617 13.64 -12.77 -14.58
C ARG A 617 13.18 -11.82 -13.49
N PHE A 618 13.93 -11.85 -12.39
CA PHE A 618 13.59 -11.19 -11.14
C PHE A 618 14.84 -10.60 -10.47
N GLU A 619 14.65 -9.54 -9.70
CA GLU A 619 15.66 -8.90 -8.88
C GLU A 619 15.25 -8.95 -7.41
N VAL A 620 16.14 -9.44 -6.55
CA VAL A 620 15.95 -9.49 -5.09
C VAL A 620 17.03 -8.63 -4.45
N TYR A 621 16.62 -7.63 -3.69
CA TYR A 621 17.47 -6.68 -3.00
C TYR A 621 16.81 -6.31 -1.65
N PRO A 622 17.58 -6.06 -0.59
CA PRO A 622 17.07 -5.59 0.69
C PRO A 622 16.30 -4.26 0.55
N ARG A 623 15.27 -4.07 1.36
CA ARG A 623 14.40 -2.87 1.35
C ARG A 623 14.30 -2.26 2.75
N LYS A 624 14.12 -0.93 2.81
CA LYS A 624 13.88 -0.16 4.04
C LYS A 624 12.80 -0.79 4.92
N GLY A 625 13.12 -1.06 6.17
CA GLY A 625 12.26 -1.69 7.19
C GLY A 625 12.36 -3.22 7.29
N GLU A 626 13.06 -3.90 6.37
CA GLU A 626 13.31 -5.34 6.47
C GLU A 626 14.46 -5.64 7.45
N VAL A 627 14.45 -6.85 8.03
CA VAL A 627 15.58 -7.39 8.82
C VAL A 627 16.31 -8.45 7.99
N TRP A 628 17.64 -8.39 7.98
CA TRP A 628 18.50 -9.24 7.17
C TRP A 628 19.70 -9.75 7.98
N ALA A 629 20.24 -10.89 7.57
CA ALA A 629 21.54 -11.38 8.01
C ALA A 629 22.66 -10.95 7.04
N LEU A 630 23.79 -10.49 7.56
CA LEU A 630 25.02 -10.18 6.85
C LEU A 630 26.12 -11.19 7.18
N TYR A 631 26.93 -11.62 6.22
CA TYR A 631 28.18 -12.34 6.50
C TYR A 631 29.23 -11.35 7.05
N LYS A 632 29.81 -11.61 8.24
CA LYS A 632 30.92 -10.80 8.77
C LYS A 632 32.14 -10.87 7.85
N ASN A 633 32.55 -12.09 7.52
CA ASN A 633 33.81 -12.41 6.85
C ASN A 633 33.69 -12.45 5.30
N TRP A 634 32.74 -11.72 4.73
CA TRP A 634 32.34 -11.80 3.31
C TRP A 634 33.45 -11.64 2.25
N ASN A 635 34.58 -11.05 2.63
CA ASN A 635 35.72 -10.74 1.74
C ASN A 635 36.98 -11.56 2.06
N ILE A 636 36.90 -12.58 2.93
CA ILE A 636 38.03 -13.45 3.24
C ILE A 636 38.12 -14.57 2.18
N THR A 637 39.16 -14.52 1.35
CA THR A 637 39.45 -15.54 0.33
C THR A 637 40.23 -16.74 0.86
N ASP A 638 40.75 -16.65 2.09
CA ASP A 638 41.63 -17.67 2.69
C ASP A 638 40.86 -18.85 3.32
N CYS A 639 39.53 -18.88 3.22
CA CYS A 639 38.66 -19.96 3.72
C CYS A 639 38.74 -21.26 2.90
N ALA A 640 39.95 -21.71 2.53
CA ALA A 640 40.19 -22.94 1.78
C ALA A 640 39.94 -24.22 2.61
N ASP A 641 40.06 -24.11 3.93
CA ASP A 641 40.03 -25.19 4.91
C ASP A 641 38.61 -25.69 5.23
N GLY A 642 37.58 -24.90 4.94
CA GLY A 642 36.17 -25.23 5.19
C GLY A 642 35.78 -25.37 6.68
N SER A 643 36.67 -25.06 7.60
CA SER A 643 36.52 -25.26 9.05
C SER A 643 36.07 -24.04 9.85
N GLU A 644 36.05 -22.85 9.25
CA GLU A 644 35.50 -21.65 9.90
C GLU A 644 33.98 -21.60 9.75
N GLU A 645 33.30 -21.22 10.82
CA GLU A 645 31.84 -21.20 10.89
C GLU A 645 31.31 -19.86 10.35
N GLU A 646 30.14 -19.89 9.69
CA GLU A 646 29.58 -18.71 9.02
C GLU A 646 29.01 -17.71 10.03
N GLU A 647 29.87 -16.86 10.61
CA GLU A 647 29.43 -15.77 11.48
C GLU A 647 28.56 -14.76 10.71
N LEU A 648 27.31 -14.61 11.16
CA LEU A 648 26.38 -13.61 10.65
C LEU A 648 26.11 -12.50 11.68
N GLU A 649 25.87 -11.29 11.20
CA GLU A 649 25.28 -10.18 11.96
C GLU A 649 23.86 -9.91 11.48
N ILE A 650 22.96 -9.56 12.41
CA ILE A 650 21.57 -9.24 12.09
C ILE A 650 21.41 -7.72 12.04
N VAL A 651 20.78 -7.21 10.98
CA VAL A 651 20.64 -5.78 10.72
C VAL A 651 19.22 -5.40 10.29
N GLU A 652 18.77 -4.21 10.67
CA GLU A 652 17.60 -3.53 10.10
C GLU A 652 18.05 -2.67 8.92
N ILE A 653 17.35 -2.72 7.77
CA ILE A 653 17.60 -1.80 6.66
C ILE A 653 16.96 -0.44 6.95
N VAL A 654 17.77 0.59 7.17
CA VAL A 654 17.31 1.94 7.52
C VAL A 654 17.00 2.78 6.28
N GLU A 655 17.77 2.64 5.20
CA GLU A 655 17.60 3.39 3.95
C GLU A 655 18.16 2.59 2.76
N THR A 656 17.67 2.88 1.55
CA THR A 656 18.19 2.32 0.29
C THR A 656 18.12 3.41 -0.78
N ASP A 657 19.24 3.85 -1.34
CA ASP A 657 19.27 4.87 -2.40
C ASP A 657 19.56 4.23 -3.78
N GLU A 658 20.18 4.93 -4.74
CA GLU A 658 20.60 4.31 -6.02
C GLU A 658 21.91 3.52 -5.93
N GLN A 659 22.82 3.87 -5.01
CA GLN A 659 24.23 3.45 -4.97
C GLN A 659 24.56 2.55 -3.75
N SER A 660 23.92 2.76 -2.60
CA SER A 660 24.15 1.99 -1.37
C SER A 660 22.86 1.54 -0.66
N ILE A 661 23.05 0.82 0.45
CA ILE A 661 22.05 0.28 1.37
C ILE A 661 22.55 0.59 2.78
N GLN A 662 21.79 1.38 3.55
CA GLN A 662 22.13 1.71 4.93
C GLN A 662 21.46 0.72 5.88
N ALA A 663 22.27 0.06 6.71
CA ALA A 663 21.83 -0.98 7.64
C ALA A 663 22.28 -0.66 9.07
N MET A 664 21.44 -0.96 10.07
CA MET A 664 21.71 -0.72 11.49
C MET A 664 21.81 -2.05 12.25
N LEU A 665 22.87 -2.21 13.04
CA LEU A 665 23.14 -3.44 13.78
C LEU A 665 22.09 -3.69 14.86
N LEU A 666 21.46 -4.87 14.81
CA LEU A 666 20.54 -5.37 15.81
C LEU A 666 21.24 -6.40 16.71
N THR A 667 21.21 -6.14 18.02
CA THR A 667 21.77 -7.02 19.05
C THR A 667 20.66 -7.74 19.82
N ALA A 668 20.87 -9.02 20.12
CA ALA A 668 19.94 -9.81 20.92
C ALA A 668 19.85 -9.26 22.36
N LYS A 669 18.65 -9.29 22.96
CA LYS A 669 18.47 -8.98 24.38
C LYS A 669 19.01 -10.13 25.21
N VAL A 670 19.80 -9.80 26.23
CA VAL A 670 20.52 -10.73 27.14
C VAL A 670 19.64 -11.88 27.68
N PHE A 671 18.33 -11.69 27.79
CA PHE A 671 17.38 -12.67 28.35
C PHE A 671 16.47 -13.35 27.32
N ASN A 672 16.57 -13.05 26.02
CA ASN A 672 15.77 -13.72 24.98
C ASN A 672 16.45 -13.67 23.59
N GLN A 673 16.88 -14.84 23.12
CA GLN A 673 17.56 -15.08 21.84
C GLN A 673 16.74 -14.77 20.57
N VAL A 674 15.42 -14.52 20.66
CA VAL A 674 14.59 -14.07 19.51
C VAL A 674 14.16 -12.60 19.59
N LEU A 675 14.51 -11.88 20.66
CA LEU A 675 14.20 -10.44 20.78
C LEU A 675 15.47 -9.61 20.55
N TYR A 676 15.45 -8.81 19.49
CA TYR A 676 16.57 -7.97 19.07
C TYR A 676 16.22 -6.48 19.17
N GLY A 677 17.22 -5.63 19.35
CA GLY A 677 17.08 -4.17 19.33
C GLY A 677 18.32 -3.47 18.79
N ARG A 678 18.17 -2.21 18.38
CA ARG A 678 19.26 -1.38 17.85
C ARG A 678 20.34 -1.18 18.91
N CYS A 679 21.60 -1.43 18.56
CA CYS A 679 22.72 -1.16 19.45
C CYS A 679 22.97 0.35 19.57
N LEU A 680 22.85 0.90 20.78
CA LEU A 680 23.09 2.33 21.07
C LEU A 680 24.55 2.66 21.43
N GLU A 681 25.37 1.65 21.70
CA GLU A 681 26.73 1.85 22.23
C GLU A 681 27.77 2.16 21.14
N SER A 682 27.50 1.78 19.89
CA SER A 682 28.39 2.07 18.77
C SER A 682 28.12 3.45 18.15
N LYS A 683 29.10 4.35 18.25
CA LYS A 683 29.07 5.69 17.59
C LYS A 683 29.15 5.64 16.05
N ALA A 684 29.06 4.44 15.48
CA ALA A 684 29.01 4.14 14.05
C ALA A 684 27.80 3.24 13.73
N GLY A 685 26.65 3.51 14.37
CA GLY A 685 25.46 2.64 14.36
C GLY A 685 24.76 2.45 13.01
N VAL A 686 25.26 3.01 11.90
CA VAL A 686 24.76 2.75 10.54
C VAL A 686 25.93 2.31 9.67
N LEU A 687 25.83 1.08 9.16
CA LEU A 687 26.69 0.50 8.13
C LEU A 687 26.17 0.96 6.76
N ASP A 688 26.98 1.69 6.01
CA ASP A 688 26.69 2.01 4.61
C ASP A 688 27.31 0.94 3.69
N ILE A 689 26.46 0.20 2.98
CA ILE A 689 26.85 -0.96 2.16
C ILE A 689 26.67 -0.62 0.68
N PRO A 690 27.74 -0.47 -0.12
CA PRO A 690 27.63 -0.26 -1.55
C PRO A 690 26.87 -1.39 -2.24
N LYS A 691 26.00 -1.10 -3.22
CA LYS A 691 25.24 -2.13 -3.94
C LYS A 691 26.10 -3.09 -4.78
N THR A 692 27.34 -2.71 -5.08
CA THR A 692 28.35 -3.61 -5.64
C THR A 692 28.72 -4.76 -4.69
N GLU A 693 28.47 -4.60 -3.39
CA GLU A 693 28.81 -5.54 -2.33
C GLU A 693 27.55 -6.20 -1.73
N VAL A 694 26.43 -6.22 -2.46
CA VAL A 694 25.17 -6.83 -2.00
C VAL A 694 25.29 -8.34 -1.70
N ASN A 695 26.37 -8.98 -2.12
CA ASN A 695 26.71 -10.37 -1.76
C ASN A 695 27.01 -10.52 -0.25
N ARG A 696 27.24 -9.43 0.49
CA ARG A 696 27.30 -9.41 1.97
C ARG A 696 26.02 -9.95 2.62
N PHE A 697 24.87 -9.86 1.94
CA PHE A 697 23.57 -10.27 2.48
C PHE A 697 23.34 -11.78 2.34
N SER A 698 23.22 -12.47 3.49
CA SER A 698 22.98 -13.91 3.55
C SER A 698 21.53 -14.28 3.29
N HIS A 699 20.58 -13.65 3.98
CA HIS A 699 19.13 -13.87 3.79
C HIS A 699 18.30 -12.83 4.55
N GLN A 700 17.02 -12.70 4.17
CA GLN A 700 16.03 -11.93 4.91
C GLN A 700 15.49 -12.77 6.08
N ILE A 701 15.36 -12.16 7.26
CA ILE A 701 14.80 -12.77 8.46
C ILE A 701 13.38 -12.20 8.68
N PRO A 702 12.33 -13.04 8.75
CA PRO A 702 11.00 -12.58 9.14
C PRO A 702 11.03 -11.95 10.53
N ALA A 703 10.47 -10.75 10.67
CA ALA A 703 10.62 -9.93 11.86
C ALA A 703 9.35 -9.14 12.18
N PHE A 704 8.85 -9.26 13.41
CA PHE A 704 7.73 -8.51 13.94
C PHE A 704 8.22 -7.39 14.87
N ARG A 705 8.09 -6.13 14.43
CA ARG A 705 8.44 -4.96 15.25
C ARG A 705 7.36 -4.73 16.31
N ARG A 706 7.76 -4.68 17.58
CA ARG A 706 6.84 -4.43 18.71
C ARG A 706 6.75 -2.94 19.03
N ASP A 707 5.60 -2.35 18.72
CA ASP A 707 5.33 -0.92 19.00
C ASP A 707 5.11 -0.63 20.51
N ARG A 708 5.39 0.62 20.88
CA ARG A 708 5.63 1.14 22.24
C ARG A 708 4.40 1.16 23.17
N ARG A 709 3.91 0.01 23.65
CA ARG A 709 2.95 -0.07 24.77
C ARG A 709 3.51 -0.85 25.97
N ALA A 710 3.51 -0.17 27.14
CA ALA A 710 3.77 -0.69 28.48
C ALA A 710 5.20 -1.14 28.87
N ALA A 711 6.19 -0.24 28.77
CA ALA A 711 7.42 -0.31 29.57
C ALA A 711 7.71 1.05 30.22
N ARG A 712 8.18 1.07 31.48
CA ARG A 712 8.41 2.29 32.30
C ARG A 712 9.86 2.80 32.28
N SER A 713 10.73 2.25 31.43
CA SER A 713 12.18 2.48 31.46
C SER A 713 12.74 2.75 30.06
N GLY A 714 13.11 4.01 29.80
CA GLY A 714 14.08 4.42 28.78
C GLY A 714 13.78 4.05 27.32
N ASP A 715 14.08 2.81 26.95
CA ASP A 715 14.93 2.55 25.80
C ASP A 715 14.33 1.64 24.72
N CYS A 716 14.65 2.02 23.47
CA CYS A 716 14.58 1.28 22.21
C CYS A 716 13.23 0.73 21.69
N GLU A 717 13.18 0.63 20.36
CA GLU A 717 12.29 -0.25 19.61
C GLU A 717 12.89 -1.66 19.55
N TRP A 718 12.05 -2.69 19.40
CA TRP A 718 12.48 -4.09 19.43
C TRP A 718 11.78 -4.93 18.35
N TRP A 719 12.50 -5.91 17.83
CA TRP A 719 12.03 -6.88 16.84
C TRP A 719 12.02 -8.26 17.47
N GLU A 720 10.89 -8.94 17.36
CA GLU A 720 10.79 -10.39 17.55
C GLU A 720 11.12 -11.01 16.20
N LEU A 721 12.11 -11.91 16.14
CA LEU A 721 12.56 -12.55 14.91
C LEU A 721 12.05 -13.99 14.85
N ASP A 722 11.80 -14.50 13.64
CA ASP A 722 11.49 -15.91 13.49
C ASP A 722 12.70 -16.79 13.80
N SER A 723 12.58 -17.54 14.89
CA SER A 723 13.46 -18.65 15.27
C SER A 723 13.93 -19.52 14.09
N LYS A 724 13.06 -19.88 13.13
CA LYS A 724 13.45 -20.75 12.01
C LYS A 724 14.46 -20.11 11.04
N ALA A 725 14.59 -18.79 11.02
CA ALA A 725 15.62 -18.07 10.26
C ALA A 725 16.83 -17.63 11.12
N VAL A 726 16.88 -18.02 12.40
CA VAL A 726 17.92 -17.57 13.36
C VAL A 726 18.54 -18.73 14.16
N LEU A 727 17.90 -19.91 14.23
CA LEU A 727 18.25 -21.01 15.15
C LEU A 727 19.72 -21.47 15.08
N ASP A 728 20.33 -21.50 13.89
CA ASP A 728 21.72 -21.94 13.71
C ASP A 728 22.77 -20.87 14.14
N LEU A 729 22.34 -19.63 14.43
CA LEU A 729 23.20 -18.57 15.00
C LEU A 729 23.30 -18.64 16.53
N ASN A 730 22.30 -19.23 17.19
CA ASN A 730 22.17 -19.21 18.65
C ASN A 730 22.57 -20.54 19.32
N SER A 731 22.91 -21.57 18.53
CA SER A 731 23.30 -22.91 19.01
C SER A 731 24.65 -22.99 19.74
N LYS A 732 25.37 -21.86 19.88
CA LYS A 732 26.80 -21.81 20.25
C LYS A 732 27.19 -20.83 21.38
N ASN A 733 26.22 -20.17 22.02
CA ASN A 733 26.45 -19.42 23.27
C ASN A 733 25.74 -20.12 24.45
N PRO A 734 26.46 -20.85 25.32
CA PRO A 734 25.92 -21.47 26.54
C PRO A 734 25.79 -20.49 27.70
#